data_AF-A0A3L7SFK2-F1
#
_entry.id   AF-A0A3L7SFK2-F1
#
_cell.length_a   1.000
_cell.length_b   1.000
_cell.length_c   1.000
_cell.angle_alpha   90.00
_cell.angle_beta   90.00
_cell.angle_gamma   90.00
#
_symmetry.space_group_name_H-M   'P 1'
#
loop_
_entity.id
_entity.type
_entity.pdbx_description
1 polymer ?
#
loop_
_entity_poly.entity_id
_entity_poly.type
_entity_poly.pdbx_seq_one_letter_code
_entity_poly.pdbx_strand_id
1 'polypeptide(L)'
;MKFMREAFVRVWRDARFPQRQQSRNRDTLRLLQHEQLEQRCVLTLPATQTFAEGDLVVYNGPDVDLVNDTPAFDAFIDFAGDVDSYFFAPQFTGAYTIDVGDFGNTTDPEVAVYIASTGARIGYNDDVSLFNDDAKLTINLTADVRYIIAVGDEPATTAGNVSIIVSAPFKSGSFPLTPDAVGDASAAVTLDVPTDIDYYSITAPADANGVLTISAAAATFTQRLALFNAAGTLLQGPLTSLNISNAVPGQEYRIAVYSNNHATSGSMNLLVNFATERPDIRMTSATGNGGTGIAITYEIANGNVAPFNIDIFQSIDGLMDNVDTQIGTFSPIPADRTVGVHTVNLTLGSGINLPGAGFADPSIDYRLLFTADSANLVVEPDVDPRNEDNTVAFAGVYHQPAGPVMAFGTDSADTVTVTPNGLNVELKFSNLNTASYATSDVTQFRLRGAGGDDNFNSGAASATMSIPLAIWGGAGLDTMQGGDGNDTLSGGADNDLYVLLPSELVESDTIEEVPGGGRDTIDFSQLSTAVTLNLGTTAAQGVNLGRLLTLTSSSDIEDATGGSAADSLIGNSNANQLSGFGAGDTLNGGAGSDTLLGGQGDDVYLFGTASSSEADAITELPNNGTDTLSFAGLTTAVVVNLASTSIQPVHTNRTLTLSSAVVIENLIGGTGADTLFGNSLVNTVTGGAGDDKLIGAGGNDFLLGGTNNDTYVLAPASAAEADEVTENANEGIDTLSFAFLTTDVVVNLATTSIQPVHTNRTLKLNSATVLENILGGSGADTLFGNSLSNSISGNAGNDKLIGATGDDLLLGGADNDTYVFVPTTIAEADQVSENLNQGTDTLSFAFLTTDVVVNLGSISVQSVHASRTLKLNSAVVFENILGGSGADTLFGNTLDNTLTGNAGDDKLLGSSGSDVLFGGPNNDTYMFVATSTAEADLVTENANEGIDTLNFAFLTTDVVVNLGSTAIQPVNLNRTLKLNSLSNFENAVGGTGSDTLLGNAVANRLTGNLGDNILVGMEGGDILEAGSGRDILIGGLGLDILKGDAGDDILIAGLTTSDTSLSNLNTLRTEWISSNAYATRITNLRAGVGSPVVSLKTTINVLNDAGEDDVLFGGTGTDWFFRAVDDVITDLFAGEILDLL
;
A
#
# COMPACT_ATOMS: atom_id res chain seq x y z
N MET A 1 5.23 33.92 5.52
CA MET A 1 4.84 33.13 4.32
C MET A 1 3.56 32.38 4.66
N LYS A 2 2.63 32.29 3.70
CA LYS A 2 1.28 31.71 3.82
C LYS A 2 1.29 30.17 3.77
N PHE A 3 0.43 29.56 4.59
CA PHE A 3 -0.38 28.32 4.41
C PHE A 3 0.28 27.00 3.94
N MET A 4 0.21 25.94 4.77
CA MET A 4 -0.76 24.83 4.69
C MET A 4 -0.40 23.71 5.71
N ARG A 5 -1.28 23.41 6.66
CA ARG A 5 -1.42 22.11 7.37
C ARG A 5 -2.91 21.82 7.59
N GLU A 6 -3.28 20.60 7.20
CA GLU A 6 -4.13 19.59 7.89
C GLU A 6 -5.58 19.88 8.33
N ALA A 7 -6.48 19.06 7.74
CA ALA A 7 -7.41 18.07 8.32
C ALA A 7 -8.50 18.46 9.37
N PHE A 8 -9.74 18.23 8.93
CA PHE A 8 -10.85 17.48 9.57
C PHE A 8 -11.10 17.53 11.10
N VAL A 9 -12.24 18.11 11.49
CA VAL A 9 -13.47 17.47 12.04
C VAL A 9 -14.28 18.54 12.80
N ARG A 10 -15.54 18.81 12.40
CA ARG A 10 -16.72 18.88 13.30
C ARG A 10 -18.03 19.23 12.56
N VAL A 11 -19.01 18.35 12.82
CA VAL A 11 -20.44 18.61 13.06
C VAL A 11 -21.28 19.08 11.87
N TRP A 12 -22.22 18.22 11.43
CA TRP A 12 -23.63 18.61 11.35
C TRP A 12 -24.53 17.40 11.63
N ARG A 13 -25.38 17.55 12.65
CA ARG A 13 -26.52 16.70 13.01
C ARG A 13 -27.74 17.62 12.98
N ASP A 14 -28.68 17.38 12.07
CA ASP A 14 -30.14 17.45 12.32
C ASP A 14 -30.97 17.34 11.03
N ALA A 15 -31.69 16.22 10.88
CA ALA A 15 -33.09 16.10 10.43
C ALA A 15 -33.43 14.60 10.28
N ARG A 16 -33.74 13.87 11.37
CA ARG A 16 -35.09 13.56 11.90
C ARG A 16 -36.07 12.79 10.96
N PHE A 17 -36.12 11.47 11.21
CA PHE A 17 -37.28 10.53 11.31
C PHE A 17 -37.96 9.95 10.03
N PRO A 18 -38.58 8.73 10.10
CA PRO A 18 -38.23 7.48 10.81
C PRO A 18 -38.26 6.20 9.94
N GLN A 19 -37.67 5.15 10.51
CA GLN A 19 -37.83 3.73 10.18
C GLN A 19 -39.29 3.25 9.98
N ARG A 20 -39.46 2.32 9.05
CA ARG A 20 -40.37 1.16 9.21
C ARG A 20 -39.63 -0.14 8.92
N GLN A 21 -39.67 -1.04 9.89
CA GLN A 21 -39.31 -2.45 9.79
C GLN A 21 -40.31 -3.21 8.89
N GLN A 22 -39.84 -4.23 8.15
CA GLN A 22 -40.03 -5.65 8.51
C GLN A 22 -39.61 -6.61 7.37
N SER A 23 -38.58 -7.41 7.68
CA SER A 23 -38.38 -8.85 7.46
C SER A 23 -38.79 -9.56 6.15
N ARG A 24 -37.89 -10.48 5.75
CA ARG A 24 -38.01 -11.67 4.88
C ARG A 24 -37.80 -11.37 3.37
N ASN A 25 -36.89 -12.01 2.64
CA ASN A 25 -36.32 -13.35 2.76
C ASN A 25 -34.81 -13.35 2.48
N ARG A 26 -34.12 -14.13 3.31
CA ARG A 26 -32.79 -14.69 3.07
C ARG A 26 -33.03 -15.98 2.29
N ASP A 27 -32.58 -16.04 1.05
CA ASP A 27 -31.98 -17.20 0.38
C ASP A 27 -31.53 -16.76 -1.03
N THR A 28 -30.36 -17.28 -1.45
CA THR A 28 -29.60 -17.07 -2.70
C THR A 28 -28.83 -15.75 -2.86
N LEU A 29 -27.63 -15.68 -2.26
CA LEU A 29 -26.51 -14.87 -2.77
C LEU A 29 -25.26 -15.77 -2.85
N ARG A 30 -24.99 -16.28 -4.05
CA ARG A 30 -23.73 -16.91 -4.47
C ARG A 30 -23.58 -16.56 -5.95
N LEU A 31 -22.40 -16.08 -6.34
CA LEU A 31 -22.01 -15.49 -7.64
C LEU A 31 -22.58 -14.07 -7.84
N LEU A 32 -21.84 -13.00 -8.16
CA LEU A 32 -20.52 -12.87 -8.78
C LEU A 32 -19.69 -11.75 -8.12
N GLN A 33 -18.41 -12.05 -7.86
CA GLN A 33 -17.31 -11.09 -8.00
C GLN A 33 -16.97 -11.02 -9.50
N HIS A 34 -16.96 -9.83 -10.09
CA HIS A 34 -16.11 -9.41 -11.21
C HIS A 34 -16.50 -7.97 -11.57
N GLU A 35 -15.92 -6.98 -10.87
CA GLU A 35 -15.84 -5.61 -11.39
C GLU A 35 -14.50 -5.50 -12.12
N GLN A 36 -14.52 -5.59 -13.45
CA GLN A 36 -13.41 -5.13 -14.27
C GLN A 36 -13.55 -3.63 -14.52
N LEU A 37 -12.46 -2.92 -14.29
CA LEU A 37 -12.25 -1.51 -14.59
C LEU A 37 -12.11 -1.33 -16.11
N GLU A 38 -13.16 -0.87 -16.78
CA GLU A 38 -13.02 -0.26 -18.11
C GLU A 38 -12.78 1.26 -17.96
N GLN A 39 -11.81 1.75 -18.73
CA GLN A 39 -11.26 3.10 -18.68
C GLN A 39 -12.31 4.18 -19.01
N ARG A 40 -12.66 5.02 -18.03
CA ARG A 40 -13.54 6.18 -18.22
C ARG A 40 -12.81 7.34 -18.90
N CYS A 41 -13.16 7.62 -20.16
CA CYS A 41 -12.71 8.79 -20.90
C CYS A 41 -13.56 10.02 -20.52
N VAL A 42 -13.00 10.96 -19.77
CA VAL A 42 -13.68 12.22 -19.37
C VAL A 42 -13.52 13.26 -20.50
N LEU A 43 -14.59 13.54 -21.24
CA LEU A 43 -14.59 14.62 -22.24
C LEU A 43 -14.83 15.98 -21.56
N THR A 44 -13.84 16.87 -21.58
CA THR A 44 -13.98 18.28 -21.15
C THR A 44 -14.24 19.15 -22.38
N LEU A 45 -15.44 19.72 -22.52
CA LEU A 45 -15.77 20.60 -23.66
C LEU A 45 -15.26 22.04 -23.45
N PRO A 46 -14.71 22.72 -24.48
CA PRO A 46 -14.24 24.11 -24.40
C PRO A 46 -15.40 25.13 -24.42
N ALA A 47 -15.29 26.13 -23.55
CA ALA A 47 -16.34 27.05 -23.09
C ALA A 47 -16.86 28.12 -24.09
N THR A 48 -16.84 27.89 -25.40
CA THR A 48 -17.26 28.91 -26.38
C THR A 48 -18.04 28.35 -27.57
N GLN A 49 -19.26 27.87 -27.33
CA GLN A 49 -20.33 27.95 -28.32
C GLN A 49 -21.62 28.40 -27.64
N THR A 50 -22.24 29.44 -28.22
CA THR A 50 -23.59 29.87 -27.90
C THR A 50 -24.57 28.98 -28.65
N PHE A 51 -25.37 28.22 -27.90
CA PHE A 51 -26.40 27.31 -28.37
C PHE A 51 -27.68 28.07 -28.79
N ALA A 52 -28.35 27.61 -29.84
CA ALA A 52 -29.63 28.13 -30.30
C ALA A 52 -30.77 27.35 -29.60
N GLU A 53 -32.01 27.88 -29.57
CA GLU A 53 -33.17 27.10 -29.12
C GLU A 53 -33.24 25.78 -29.90
N GLY A 54 -33.20 24.63 -29.19
CA GLY A 54 -33.09 23.26 -29.74
C GLY A 54 -31.78 22.51 -29.44
N ASP A 55 -31.02 22.88 -28.41
CA ASP A 55 -29.78 22.20 -28.03
C ASP A 55 -29.92 21.45 -26.67
N LEU A 56 -30.03 20.13 -26.76
CA LEU A 56 -30.20 19.16 -25.67
C LEU A 56 -28.97 19.12 -24.72
N VAL A 57 -29.16 19.35 -23.42
CA VAL A 57 -28.10 19.39 -22.38
C VAL A 57 -27.90 18.00 -21.78
N VAL A 58 -26.74 17.38 -21.99
CA VAL A 58 -26.41 16.02 -21.49
C VAL A 58 -25.94 16.06 -20.03
N TYR A 59 -26.58 15.29 -19.13
CA TYR A 59 -26.15 15.02 -17.75
C TYR A 59 -25.73 13.54 -17.62
N ASN A 60 -24.62 13.25 -16.92
CA ASN A 60 -24.04 11.90 -16.84
C ASN A 60 -24.86 10.94 -15.97
N GLY A 61 -25.61 10.04 -16.62
CA GLY A 61 -26.13 8.77 -16.07
C GLY A 61 -25.14 7.60 -16.21
N PRO A 62 -25.46 6.39 -15.67
CA PRO A 62 -24.55 5.24 -15.65
C PRO A 62 -24.25 4.69 -17.06
N ASP A 63 -22.95 4.57 -17.37
CA ASP A 63 -22.40 4.13 -18.66
C ASP A 63 -22.82 2.69 -19.02
N VAL A 64 -23.41 2.48 -20.21
CA VAL A 64 -23.62 1.16 -20.81
C VAL A 64 -22.76 1.07 -22.07
N ASP A 65 -21.68 0.27 -22.02
CA ASP A 65 -20.80 0.01 -23.17
C ASP A 65 -21.44 -1.06 -24.07
N LEU A 66 -21.65 -0.74 -25.35
CA LEU A 66 -22.31 -1.61 -26.33
C LEU A 66 -21.24 -2.35 -27.15
N VAL A 67 -20.74 -3.49 -26.65
CA VAL A 67 -19.80 -4.37 -27.37
C VAL A 67 -20.53 -5.60 -27.94
N ASN A 68 -20.17 -5.94 -29.19
CA ASN A 68 -20.81 -6.85 -30.16
C ASN A 68 -21.24 -8.25 -29.67
N ASP A 69 -22.48 -8.65 -30.04
CA ASP A 69 -22.76 -9.94 -30.73
C ASP A 69 -24.22 -10.14 -31.23
N THR A 70 -25.08 -9.12 -31.22
CA THR A 70 -26.42 -9.19 -31.86
C THR A 70 -26.82 -7.87 -32.52
N PRO A 71 -27.29 -7.84 -33.80
CA PRO A 71 -27.78 -6.63 -34.45
C PRO A 71 -29.25 -6.39 -34.11
N ALA A 72 -29.49 -5.97 -32.88
CA ALA A 72 -30.66 -5.25 -32.35
C ALA A 72 -30.51 -5.31 -30.81
N PHE A 73 -30.25 -4.18 -30.17
CA PHE A 73 -30.27 -4.08 -28.72
C PHE A 73 -31.54 -3.32 -28.33
N ASP A 74 -32.37 -3.93 -27.49
CA ASP A 74 -33.60 -3.32 -26.97
C ASP A 74 -33.31 -2.84 -25.54
N ALA A 75 -32.90 -1.58 -25.40
CA ALA A 75 -32.64 -0.98 -24.10
C ALA A 75 -33.96 -0.45 -23.52
N PHE A 76 -34.42 -0.99 -22.39
CA PHE A 76 -35.56 -0.42 -21.65
C PHE A 76 -35.06 0.70 -20.75
N ILE A 77 -35.48 1.94 -21.04
CA ILE A 77 -35.08 3.13 -20.30
C ILE A 77 -36.28 3.66 -19.52
N ASP A 78 -36.12 3.87 -18.22
CA ASP A 78 -37.08 4.56 -17.35
C ASP A 78 -36.65 6.03 -17.24
N PHE A 79 -37.27 6.92 -18.03
CA PHE A 79 -36.95 8.35 -18.02
C PHE A 79 -37.45 8.99 -16.73
N ALA A 80 -36.62 8.93 -15.69
CA ALA A 80 -36.74 9.78 -14.51
C ALA A 80 -35.98 11.10 -14.72
N GLY A 81 -36.22 11.79 -15.85
CA GLY A 81 -36.07 13.24 -15.95
C GLY A 81 -34.79 13.84 -16.55
N ASP A 82 -33.91 13.12 -17.25
CA ASP A 82 -32.75 13.72 -17.94
C ASP A 82 -32.29 12.84 -19.14
N VAL A 83 -31.51 13.44 -20.05
CA VAL A 83 -30.99 12.87 -21.33
C VAL A 83 -30.04 11.70 -21.09
N ASP A 84 -30.24 10.59 -21.80
CA ASP A 84 -29.33 9.43 -21.77
C ASP A 84 -28.39 9.41 -22.97
N SER A 85 -27.14 8.96 -22.76
CA SER A 85 -26.10 8.92 -23.80
C SER A 85 -25.46 7.53 -23.94
N TYR A 86 -25.29 7.08 -25.18
CA TYR A 86 -24.73 5.76 -25.54
C TYR A 86 -23.50 5.91 -26.44
N PHE A 87 -22.47 5.10 -26.21
CA PHE A 87 -21.32 5.03 -27.11
C PHE A 87 -21.56 4.01 -28.23
N PHE A 88 -21.21 4.38 -29.46
CA PHE A 88 -21.34 3.53 -30.63
C PHE A 88 -20.13 3.67 -31.57
N ALA A 89 -19.51 2.54 -31.94
CA ALA A 89 -18.43 2.47 -32.92
C ALA A 89 -18.91 1.69 -34.16
N PRO A 90 -19.13 2.33 -35.33
CA PRO A 90 -19.59 1.65 -36.54
C PRO A 90 -18.48 0.76 -37.07
N GLN A 91 -18.83 -0.46 -37.49
CA GLN A 91 -17.89 -1.40 -38.11
C GLN A 91 -17.68 -1.11 -39.61
N PHE A 92 -18.55 -0.30 -40.22
CA PHE A 92 -18.46 0.07 -41.64
C PHE A 92 -18.81 1.54 -41.85
N THR A 93 -18.23 2.15 -42.89
CA THR A 93 -18.57 3.53 -43.26
C THR A 93 -19.85 3.54 -44.10
N GLY A 94 -20.91 4.22 -43.66
CA GLY A 94 -22.18 4.23 -44.38
C GLY A 94 -23.32 4.94 -43.65
N ALA A 95 -24.52 4.94 -44.25
CA ALA A 95 -25.72 5.56 -43.70
C ALA A 95 -26.35 4.66 -42.63
N TYR A 96 -26.32 5.07 -41.37
CA TYR A 96 -27.02 4.42 -40.26
C TYR A 96 -28.33 5.14 -39.99
N THR A 97 -29.35 4.38 -39.58
CA THR A 97 -30.63 4.93 -39.15
C THR A 97 -30.83 4.63 -37.68
N ILE A 98 -30.93 5.66 -36.86
CA ILE A 98 -31.22 5.57 -35.44
C ILE A 98 -32.71 5.88 -35.29
N ASP A 99 -33.46 4.90 -34.81
CA ASP A 99 -34.91 4.97 -34.64
C ASP A 99 -35.22 4.90 -33.15
N VAL A 100 -35.82 5.95 -32.60
CA VAL A 100 -36.21 6.02 -31.18
C VAL A 100 -37.73 5.92 -31.13
N GLY A 101 -38.26 4.76 -30.76
CA GLY A 101 -39.70 4.50 -30.80
C GLY A 101 -40.38 4.49 -29.44
N ASP A 102 -41.52 5.18 -29.32
CA ASP A 102 -42.28 5.34 -28.06
C ASP A 102 -43.24 4.15 -27.80
N PHE A 103 -43.15 3.57 -26.60
CA PHE A 103 -44.14 2.61 -26.08
C PHE A 103 -45.31 3.29 -25.33
N GLY A 104 -45.74 4.44 -25.84
CA GLY A 104 -47.08 4.96 -25.74
C GLY A 104 -47.39 5.80 -24.51
N ASN A 105 -46.50 6.73 -24.11
CA ASN A 105 -46.85 7.85 -23.22
C ASN A 105 -45.85 9.04 -23.22
N THR A 106 -44.82 9.07 -24.08
CA THR A 106 -43.92 10.23 -24.22
C THR A 106 -44.37 11.10 -25.38
N THR A 107 -44.42 12.42 -25.21
CA THR A 107 -45.05 13.28 -26.22
C THR A 107 -44.12 13.76 -27.33
N ASP A 108 -42.79 13.67 -27.19
CA ASP A 108 -41.84 14.14 -28.21
C ASP A 108 -40.39 13.62 -27.99
N PRO A 109 -40.04 12.37 -28.37
CA PRO A 109 -38.65 11.91 -28.24
C PRO A 109 -37.71 12.66 -29.19
N GLU A 110 -36.50 12.99 -28.74
CA GLU A 110 -35.45 13.65 -29.54
C GLU A 110 -34.18 12.80 -29.59
N VAL A 111 -33.46 12.82 -30.72
CA VAL A 111 -32.17 12.12 -30.88
C VAL A 111 -31.08 12.99 -31.50
N ALA A 112 -29.89 12.98 -30.89
CA ALA A 112 -28.70 13.67 -31.35
C ALA A 112 -27.48 12.73 -31.43
N VAL A 113 -26.57 12.96 -32.39
CA VAL A 113 -25.34 12.17 -32.54
C VAL A 113 -24.13 13.09 -32.54
N TYR A 114 -23.10 12.74 -31.77
CA TYR A 114 -21.84 13.48 -31.63
C TYR A 114 -20.63 12.60 -31.96
N ILE A 115 -19.54 13.20 -32.42
CA ILE A 115 -18.24 12.51 -32.52
C ILE A 115 -17.59 12.50 -31.13
N ALA A 116 -17.28 11.32 -30.59
CA ALA A 116 -16.81 11.19 -29.21
C ALA A 116 -15.49 11.93 -28.95
N SER A 117 -14.57 11.98 -29.93
CA SER A 117 -13.26 12.63 -29.77
C SER A 117 -13.29 14.16 -29.79
N THR A 118 -14.31 14.77 -30.42
CA THR A 118 -14.37 16.23 -30.62
C THR A 118 -15.58 16.89 -29.96
N GLY A 119 -16.59 16.10 -29.57
CA GLY A 119 -17.87 16.60 -29.07
C GLY A 119 -18.74 17.30 -30.12
N ALA A 120 -18.38 17.22 -31.41
CA ALA A 120 -19.13 17.89 -32.47
C ALA A 120 -20.44 17.14 -32.80
N ARG A 121 -21.59 17.84 -32.74
CA ARG A 121 -22.90 17.30 -33.18
C ARG A 121 -22.90 17.15 -34.70
N ILE A 122 -23.19 15.94 -35.17
CA ILE A 122 -23.21 15.58 -36.58
C ILE A 122 -24.60 15.21 -37.10
N GLY A 123 -25.56 14.94 -36.21
CA GLY A 123 -26.96 14.75 -36.56
C GLY A 123 -27.89 15.06 -35.39
N TYR A 124 -29.11 15.47 -35.72
CA TYR A 124 -30.17 15.80 -34.79
C TYR A 124 -31.50 15.57 -35.49
N ASN A 125 -32.47 14.96 -34.80
CA ASN A 125 -33.86 14.94 -35.25
C ASN A 125 -34.82 15.09 -34.06
N ASP A 126 -35.75 16.03 -34.20
CA ASP A 126 -36.86 16.40 -33.32
C ASP A 126 -38.22 16.22 -34.02
N ASP A 127 -38.26 15.70 -35.26
CA ASP A 127 -39.45 15.73 -36.12
C ASP A 127 -40.31 14.46 -35.94
N VAL A 128 -41.36 14.58 -35.12
CA VAL A 128 -42.43 13.59 -34.95
C VAL A 128 -43.19 13.43 -36.27
N SER A 129 -43.02 12.29 -36.93
CA SER A 129 -43.87 11.96 -38.06
C SER A 129 -45.32 11.77 -37.57
N LEU A 130 -46.26 12.51 -38.19
CA LEU A 130 -47.70 12.68 -37.87
C LEU A 130 -48.55 11.40 -37.67
N PHE A 131 -47.96 10.20 -37.64
CA PHE A 131 -48.68 8.94 -37.47
C PHE A 131 -48.04 7.90 -36.54
N ASN A 132 -46.82 8.07 -36.01
CA ASN A 132 -46.14 6.99 -35.27
C ASN A 132 -45.34 7.38 -34.00
N ASP A 133 -45.29 8.65 -33.56
CA ASP A 133 -44.62 9.05 -32.29
C ASP A 133 -43.16 8.55 -32.09
N ASP A 134 -42.42 8.32 -33.18
CA ASP A 134 -41.00 7.89 -33.19
C ASP A 134 -40.07 9.00 -33.73
N ALA A 135 -38.86 9.14 -33.17
CA ALA A 135 -37.81 10.04 -33.65
C ALA A 135 -36.70 9.29 -34.39
N LYS A 136 -36.56 9.60 -35.68
CA LYS A 136 -35.73 8.79 -36.59
C LYS A 136 -34.67 9.60 -37.32
N LEU A 137 -33.40 9.38 -37.04
CA LEU A 137 -32.27 10.10 -37.63
C LEU A 137 -31.43 9.18 -38.53
N THR A 138 -31.32 9.51 -39.82
CA THR A 138 -30.40 8.84 -40.74
C THR A 138 -29.13 9.67 -40.94
N ILE A 139 -27.96 9.09 -40.63
CA ILE A 139 -26.66 9.78 -40.67
C ILE A 139 -25.56 8.89 -41.23
N ASN A 140 -24.63 9.47 -42.00
CA ASN A 140 -23.44 8.76 -42.46
C ASN A 140 -22.37 8.74 -41.36
N LEU A 141 -22.01 7.55 -40.90
CA LEU A 141 -20.96 7.31 -39.90
C LEU A 141 -19.75 6.63 -40.55
N THR A 142 -18.56 6.85 -39.99
CA THR A 142 -17.29 6.28 -40.48
C THR A 142 -16.87 5.11 -39.61
N ALA A 143 -16.34 4.06 -40.23
CA ALA A 143 -15.84 2.88 -39.51
C ALA A 143 -14.78 3.26 -38.47
N ASP A 144 -14.77 2.56 -37.34
CA ASP A 144 -13.78 2.65 -36.25
C ASP A 144 -13.67 4.02 -35.55
N VAL A 145 -14.59 4.96 -35.84
CA VAL A 145 -14.73 6.21 -35.10
C VAL A 145 -15.78 6.03 -34.01
N ARG A 146 -15.46 6.38 -32.75
CA ARG A 146 -16.47 6.37 -31.67
C ARG A 146 -17.40 7.59 -31.78
N TYR A 147 -18.69 7.34 -31.66
CA TYR A 147 -19.76 8.33 -31.61
C TYR A 147 -20.54 8.22 -30.29
N ILE A 148 -21.22 9.30 -29.93
CA ILE A 148 -22.15 9.38 -28.79
C ILE A 148 -23.55 9.63 -29.34
N ILE A 149 -24.51 8.78 -28.99
CA ILE A 149 -25.93 8.95 -29.31
C ILE A 149 -26.64 9.43 -28.04
N ALA A 150 -27.22 10.62 -28.07
CA ALA A 150 -27.97 11.20 -26.96
C ALA A 150 -29.47 11.20 -27.27
N VAL A 151 -30.29 10.75 -26.31
CA VAL A 151 -31.76 10.67 -26.44
C VAL A 151 -32.42 11.42 -25.29
N GLY A 152 -33.42 12.26 -25.61
CA GLY A 152 -34.17 13.07 -24.64
C GLY A 152 -35.65 13.20 -24.97
N ASP A 153 -36.41 13.92 -24.13
CA ASP A 153 -37.83 14.25 -24.30
C ASP A 153 -38.07 15.71 -23.91
N GLU A 154 -38.76 16.50 -24.75
CA GLU A 154 -39.18 17.88 -24.43
C GLU A 154 -40.71 18.07 -24.54
N PRO A 155 -41.43 18.51 -23.49
CA PRO A 155 -40.95 18.83 -22.14
C PRO A 155 -40.94 17.61 -21.21
N ALA A 156 -39.83 17.40 -20.51
CA ALA A 156 -39.54 16.31 -19.56
C ALA A 156 -40.55 16.17 -18.39
N THR A 157 -41.77 15.73 -18.67
CA THR A 157 -42.88 15.74 -17.71
C THR A 157 -43.62 14.40 -17.57
N THR A 158 -43.22 13.37 -18.32
CA THR A 158 -43.85 12.05 -18.27
C THR A 158 -42.81 10.94 -18.39
N ALA A 159 -42.75 10.04 -17.39
CA ALA A 159 -41.95 8.82 -17.49
C ALA A 159 -42.58 7.89 -18.53
N GLY A 160 -41.81 7.53 -19.56
CA GLY A 160 -42.20 6.56 -20.58
C GLY A 160 -41.00 5.76 -21.03
N ASN A 161 -41.25 4.68 -21.77
CA ASN A 161 -40.21 3.78 -22.26
C ASN A 161 -40.04 4.03 -23.75
N VAL A 162 -38.85 4.44 -24.19
CA VAL A 162 -38.47 4.41 -25.61
C VAL A 162 -37.52 3.26 -25.89
N SER A 163 -37.65 2.66 -27.07
CA SER A 163 -36.66 1.75 -27.64
C SER A 163 -35.73 2.51 -28.56
N ILE A 164 -34.42 2.25 -28.47
CA ILE A 164 -33.44 2.83 -29.39
C ILE A 164 -32.96 1.72 -30.31
N ILE A 165 -33.30 1.81 -31.59
CA ILE A 165 -32.88 0.89 -32.61
C ILE A 165 -31.89 1.59 -33.53
N VAL A 166 -30.60 1.23 -33.40
CA VAL A 166 -29.57 1.62 -34.37
C VAL A 166 -29.55 0.59 -35.49
N SER A 167 -30.28 0.90 -36.56
CA SER A 167 -30.31 0.08 -37.77
C SER A 167 -29.21 0.53 -38.72
N ALA A 168 -28.19 -0.32 -38.87
CA ALA A 168 -27.48 -0.35 -40.14
C ALA A 168 -28.47 -0.79 -41.24
N PRO A 169 -28.24 -0.46 -42.52
CA PRO A 169 -29.09 -0.94 -43.63
C PRO A 169 -29.12 -2.48 -43.77
N PHE A 170 -28.44 -3.24 -42.90
CA PHE A 170 -28.33 -4.69 -42.96
C PHE A 170 -28.28 -5.30 -41.53
N LYS A 171 -29.24 -6.16 -41.18
CA LYS A 171 -29.17 -7.06 -40.00
C LYS A 171 -28.42 -8.33 -40.43
N SER A 172 -27.23 -8.61 -39.89
CA SER A 172 -26.46 -9.83 -40.20
C SER A 172 -26.45 -10.76 -38.99
N GLY A 173 -27.24 -11.83 -39.02
CA GLY A 173 -26.91 -13.03 -38.26
C GLY A 173 -25.88 -13.81 -39.06
N SER A 174 -24.60 -13.73 -38.69
CA SER A 174 -23.54 -14.52 -39.32
C SER A 174 -23.58 -15.94 -38.77
N PHE A 175 -24.40 -16.80 -39.37
CA PHE A 175 -24.12 -18.23 -39.35
C PHE A 175 -23.30 -18.52 -40.61
N PRO A 176 -22.00 -18.87 -40.50
CA PRO A 176 -21.26 -19.36 -41.65
C PRO A 176 -21.90 -20.70 -42.06
N LEU A 177 -22.65 -20.70 -43.16
CA LEU A 177 -23.04 -21.93 -43.82
C LEU A 177 -21.79 -22.44 -44.55
N THR A 178 -21.00 -23.30 -43.91
CA THR A 178 -19.86 -23.98 -44.54
C THR A 178 -20.41 -25.02 -45.53
N PRO A 179 -20.13 -24.92 -46.85
CA PRO A 179 -20.49 -25.96 -47.80
C PRO A 179 -19.55 -27.16 -47.57
N ASP A 180 -20.01 -28.19 -46.87
CA ASP A 180 -19.24 -29.43 -46.76
C ASP A 180 -19.52 -30.34 -47.97
N ALA A 181 -18.46 -30.93 -48.50
CA ALA A 181 -18.50 -31.68 -49.74
C ALA A 181 -19.35 -32.95 -49.59
N VAL A 182 -20.32 -33.12 -50.51
CA VAL A 182 -21.25 -34.26 -50.64
C VAL A 182 -22.51 -34.20 -49.75
N GLY A 183 -23.48 -33.40 -50.19
CA GLY A 183 -24.92 -33.68 -50.02
C GLY A 183 -25.54 -33.43 -48.63
N ASP A 184 -26.56 -32.57 -48.62
CA ASP A 184 -27.51 -32.31 -47.51
C ASP A 184 -26.99 -31.55 -46.27
N ALA A 185 -26.55 -30.31 -46.47
CA ALA A 185 -26.66 -29.29 -45.42
C ALA A 185 -27.96 -28.49 -45.63
N SER A 186 -29.05 -28.91 -45.01
CA SER A 186 -30.28 -28.11 -44.92
C SER A 186 -30.22 -27.26 -43.65
N ALA A 187 -30.10 -25.94 -43.77
CA ALA A 187 -30.24 -25.06 -42.62
C ALA A 187 -31.74 -24.90 -42.30
N ALA A 188 -32.16 -25.33 -41.11
CA ALA A 188 -33.52 -25.11 -40.63
C ALA A 188 -33.66 -23.65 -40.15
N VAL A 189 -34.46 -22.87 -40.86
CA VAL A 189 -34.75 -21.45 -40.60
C VAL A 189 -36.14 -21.32 -39.98
N THR A 190 -36.26 -20.63 -38.86
CA THR A 190 -37.56 -20.29 -38.26
C THR A 190 -37.73 -18.78 -38.27
N LEU A 191 -38.72 -18.27 -39.01
CA LEU A 191 -39.07 -16.85 -39.00
C LEU A 191 -40.16 -16.62 -37.96
N ASP A 192 -39.86 -15.84 -36.92
CA ASP A 192 -40.88 -15.22 -36.07
C ASP A 192 -41.33 -13.90 -36.72
N VAL A 193 -42.64 -13.63 -36.77
CA VAL A 193 -43.21 -12.47 -37.47
C VAL A 193 -43.83 -11.50 -36.45
N PRO A 194 -43.81 -10.18 -36.73
CA PRO A 194 -44.44 -9.64 -37.94
C PRO A 194 -43.54 -8.89 -38.94
N THR A 195 -42.23 -8.68 -38.72
CA THR A 195 -41.42 -7.83 -39.64
C THR A 195 -40.05 -8.37 -40.05
N ASP A 196 -39.67 -9.57 -39.63
CA ASP A 196 -38.31 -10.04 -39.87
C ASP A 196 -38.05 -10.45 -41.33
N ILE A 197 -37.10 -9.74 -41.96
CA ILE A 197 -36.34 -10.20 -43.12
C ILE A 197 -35.02 -10.73 -42.56
N ASP A 198 -34.78 -12.03 -42.68
CA ASP A 198 -33.50 -12.61 -42.29
C ASP A 198 -32.55 -12.58 -43.48
N TYR A 199 -31.33 -12.08 -43.27
CA TYR A 199 -30.25 -12.13 -44.23
C TYR A 199 -29.24 -13.19 -43.84
N TYR A 200 -28.97 -14.09 -44.78
CA TYR A 200 -27.93 -15.10 -44.67
C TYR A 200 -26.77 -14.73 -45.58
N SER A 201 -25.57 -14.66 -45.05
CA SER A 201 -24.35 -14.55 -45.84
C SER A 201 -23.89 -15.96 -46.22
N ILE A 202 -23.61 -16.15 -47.50
CA ILE A 202 -22.90 -17.32 -47.96
C ILE A 202 -21.77 -16.87 -48.86
N THR A 203 -20.55 -17.23 -48.49
CA THR A 203 -19.40 -17.04 -49.37
C THR A 203 -19.42 -18.17 -50.39
N ALA A 204 -19.41 -17.83 -51.67
CA ALA A 204 -19.16 -18.82 -52.69
C ALA A 204 -17.80 -19.46 -52.37
N PRO A 205 -17.72 -20.79 -52.18
CA PRO A 205 -16.45 -21.44 -51.93
C PRO A 205 -15.49 -21.12 -53.08
N ALA A 206 -14.19 -21.20 -52.81
CA ALA A 206 -13.14 -20.82 -53.75
C ALA A 206 -13.24 -21.58 -55.10
N ASP A 207 -13.99 -22.69 -55.15
CA ASP A 207 -14.20 -23.60 -56.28
C ASP A 207 -15.61 -23.52 -56.93
N ALA A 208 -16.40 -22.46 -56.68
CA ALA A 208 -17.78 -22.38 -57.19
C ALA A 208 -17.89 -22.04 -58.71
N ASN A 209 -18.56 -22.88 -59.52
CA ASN A 209 -18.65 -22.74 -61.00
C ASN A 209 -19.68 -21.71 -61.51
N GLY A 210 -19.85 -20.58 -60.85
CA GLY A 210 -20.76 -19.55 -61.33
C GLY A 210 -22.25 -19.84 -61.16
N VAL A 211 -22.69 -21.07 -60.91
CA VAL A 211 -24.12 -21.35 -60.75
C VAL A 211 -24.49 -21.52 -59.28
N LEU A 212 -25.23 -20.56 -58.74
CA LEU A 212 -25.80 -20.59 -57.40
C LEU A 212 -27.31 -20.78 -57.49
N THR A 213 -27.80 -21.90 -56.96
CA THR A 213 -29.23 -22.19 -56.82
C THR A 213 -29.64 -22.18 -55.36
N ILE A 214 -30.68 -21.40 -55.03
CA ILE A 214 -31.23 -21.29 -53.68
C ILE A 214 -32.71 -21.61 -53.77
N SER A 215 -33.18 -22.52 -52.92
CA SER A 215 -34.59 -22.88 -52.87
C SER A 215 -35.06 -23.16 -51.45
N ALA A 216 -36.35 -22.94 -51.25
CA ALA A 216 -37.00 -23.21 -49.99
C ALA A 216 -37.61 -24.62 -50.00
N ALA A 217 -37.23 -25.46 -49.03
CA ALA A 217 -37.81 -26.78 -48.80
C ALA A 217 -38.60 -26.81 -47.48
N ALA A 218 -39.64 -27.64 -47.40
CA ALA A 218 -40.41 -27.89 -46.17
C ALA A 218 -40.98 -26.63 -45.45
N ALA A 219 -41.30 -25.56 -46.18
CA ALA A 219 -41.80 -24.32 -45.58
C ALA A 219 -43.25 -24.43 -45.06
N THR A 220 -43.51 -23.94 -43.84
CA THR A 220 -44.84 -23.89 -43.23
C THR A 220 -45.59 -22.57 -43.47
N PHE A 221 -44.99 -21.62 -44.20
CA PHE A 221 -45.56 -20.32 -44.58
C PHE A 221 -45.19 -19.95 -46.04
N THR A 222 -45.79 -18.89 -46.58
CA THR A 222 -45.50 -18.41 -47.95
C THR A 222 -44.36 -17.39 -47.94
N GLN A 223 -43.25 -17.76 -48.55
CA GLN A 223 -41.94 -17.14 -48.50
C GLN A 223 -41.55 -16.48 -49.83
N ARG A 224 -40.69 -15.46 -49.75
CA ARG A 224 -39.97 -14.85 -50.86
C ARG A 224 -38.48 -14.81 -50.51
N LEU A 225 -37.66 -15.01 -51.52
CA LEU A 225 -36.21 -14.99 -51.46
C LEU A 225 -35.70 -13.88 -52.37
N ALA A 226 -34.70 -13.12 -51.92
CA ALA A 226 -33.96 -12.17 -52.73
C ALA A 226 -32.45 -12.32 -52.49
N LEU A 227 -31.66 -12.28 -53.56
CA LEU A 227 -30.21 -12.46 -53.56
C LEU A 227 -29.53 -11.14 -53.86
N PHE A 228 -28.51 -10.81 -53.08
CA PHE A 228 -27.69 -9.63 -53.22
C PHE A 228 -26.20 -10.01 -53.31
N ASN A 229 -25.38 -9.19 -53.96
CA ASN A 229 -23.93 -9.30 -53.86
C ASN A 229 -23.41 -8.69 -52.54
N ALA A 230 -22.12 -8.89 -52.24
CA ALA A 230 -21.45 -8.32 -51.07
C ALA A 230 -21.63 -6.79 -50.91
N ALA A 231 -21.75 -6.06 -52.03
CA ALA A 231 -21.98 -4.61 -52.06
C ALA A 231 -23.46 -4.21 -51.86
N GLY A 232 -24.35 -5.15 -51.56
CA GLY A 232 -25.78 -4.91 -51.29
C GLY A 232 -26.64 -4.67 -52.53
N THR A 233 -26.13 -4.94 -53.74
CA THR A 233 -26.90 -4.82 -54.99
C THR A 233 -27.75 -6.06 -55.22
N LEU A 234 -29.05 -5.89 -55.48
CA LEU A 234 -29.97 -7.00 -55.77
C LEU A 234 -29.58 -7.69 -57.10
N LEU A 235 -29.21 -8.96 -57.01
CA LEU A 235 -28.87 -9.82 -58.14
C LEU A 235 -30.10 -10.53 -58.69
N GLN A 236 -30.97 -11.04 -57.82
CA GLN A 236 -32.17 -11.78 -58.24
C GLN A 236 -33.23 -11.86 -57.14
N GLY A 237 -34.51 -11.74 -57.49
CA GLY A 237 -35.63 -11.80 -56.54
C GLY A 237 -36.60 -10.62 -56.69
N PRO A 238 -37.78 -10.66 -56.05
CA PRO A 238 -38.20 -11.68 -55.09
C PRO A 238 -38.91 -12.89 -55.73
N LEU A 239 -38.37 -14.09 -55.49
CA LEU A 239 -38.83 -15.35 -56.08
C LEU A 239 -38.94 -16.44 -55.01
N THR A 240 -39.59 -17.57 -55.30
CA THR A 240 -39.63 -18.75 -54.39
C THR A 240 -38.40 -19.64 -54.51
N SER A 241 -37.61 -19.44 -55.57
CA SER A 241 -36.29 -20.03 -55.79
C SER A 241 -35.46 -19.05 -56.63
N LEU A 242 -34.17 -19.03 -56.38
CA LEU A 242 -33.19 -18.15 -57.01
C LEU A 242 -32.18 -19.04 -57.76
N ASN A 243 -31.76 -18.59 -58.93
CA ASN A 243 -30.75 -19.23 -59.76
C ASN A 243 -29.97 -18.15 -60.53
N ILE A 244 -28.73 -17.88 -60.12
CA ILE A 244 -27.81 -17.01 -60.85
C ILE A 244 -26.71 -17.84 -61.50
N SER A 245 -26.34 -17.49 -62.73
CA SER A 245 -25.41 -18.27 -63.57
C SER A 245 -23.96 -17.77 -63.55
N ASN A 246 -23.67 -16.66 -62.84
CA ASN A 246 -22.35 -16.02 -62.77
C ASN A 246 -21.94 -15.62 -61.33
N ALA A 247 -22.01 -16.54 -60.38
CA ALA A 247 -21.46 -16.38 -59.04
C ALA A 247 -19.91 -16.38 -59.06
N VAL A 248 -19.29 -15.36 -58.50
CA VAL A 248 -17.84 -15.17 -58.42
C VAL A 248 -17.29 -15.98 -57.23
N PRO A 249 -16.26 -16.83 -57.41
CA PRO A 249 -15.63 -17.54 -56.31
C PRO A 249 -15.07 -16.59 -55.24
N GLY A 250 -15.14 -16.99 -53.96
CA GLY A 250 -14.72 -16.15 -52.83
C GLY A 250 -15.61 -14.92 -52.58
N GLN A 251 -16.57 -14.62 -53.47
CA GLN A 251 -17.50 -13.52 -53.26
C GLN A 251 -18.60 -13.91 -52.28
N GLU A 252 -18.83 -13.04 -51.31
CA GLU A 252 -19.97 -13.12 -50.39
C GLU A 252 -21.28 -12.78 -51.13
N TYR A 253 -22.27 -13.67 -51.00
CA TYR A 253 -23.65 -13.46 -51.43
C TYR A 253 -24.56 -13.35 -50.22
N ARG A 254 -25.53 -12.44 -50.27
CA ARG A 254 -26.49 -12.23 -49.19
C ARG A 254 -27.88 -12.62 -49.63
N ILE A 255 -28.52 -13.52 -48.88
CA ILE A 255 -29.84 -14.07 -49.17
C ILE A 255 -30.82 -13.50 -48.16
N ALA A 256 -31.77 -12.68 -48.63
CA ALA A 256 -32.89 -12.21 -47.85
C ALA A 256 -34.05 -13.20 -47.93
N VAL A 257 -34.58 -13.62 -46.78
CA VAL A 257 -35.75 -14.49 -46.64
C VAL A 257 -36.84 -13.71 -45.92
N TYR A 258 -38.02 -13.62 -46.52
CA TYR A 258 -39.13 -12.89 -45.88
C TYR A 258 -40.51 -13.46 -46.24
N SER A 259 -41.47 -13.24 -45.34
CA SER A 259 -42.86 -13.68 -45.49
C SER A 259 -43.70 -12.62 -46.21
N ASN A 260 -44.55 -13.03 -47.15
CA ASN A 260 -45.30 -12.08 -47.98
C ASN A 260 -46.60 -11.57 -47.31
N ASN A 261 -46.99 -12.11 -46.15
CA ASN A 261 -48.30 -11.84 -45.52
C ASN A 261 -48.26 -11.49 -44.01
N HIS A 262 -47.08 -11.35 -43.39
CA HIS A 262 -46.87 -10.78 -42.04
C HIS A 262 -47.73 -11.35 -40.87
N ALA A 263 -48.38 -12.52 -41.02
CA ALA A 263 -49.47 -12.92 -40.11
C ALA A 263 -49.27 -14.26 -39.35
N THR A 264 -48.22 -15.04 -39.62
CA THR A 264 -48.01 -16.35 -38.97
C THR A 264 -46.54 -16.73 -38.92
N SER A 265 -46.00 -17.03 -37.73
CA SER A 265 -44.64 -17.58 -37.57
C SER A 265 -44.55 -18.98 -38.17
N GLY A 266 -43.38 -19.33 -38.71
CA GLY A 266 -43.21 -20.61 -39.39
C GLY A 266 -41.77 -20.92 -39.71
N SER A 267 -41.50 -22.20 -39.93
CA SER A 267 -40.18 -22.74 -40.23
C SER A 267 -40.07 -23.20 -41.68
N MET A 268 -38.87 -23.11 -42.24
CA MET A 268 -38.51 -23.62 -43.56
C MET A 268 -37.06 -24.07 -43.57
N ASN A 269 -36.70 -24.98 -44.47
CA ASN A 269 -35.30 -25.29 -44.71
C ASN A 269 -34.81 -24.52 -45.93
N LEU A 270 -33.70 -23.79 -45.79
CA LEU A 270 -32.99 -23.23 -46.94
C LEU A 270 -32.06 -24.30 -47.51
N LEU A 271 -32.26 -24.64 -48.79
CA LEU A 271 -31.30 -25.41 -49.57
C LEU A 271 -30.53 -24.43 -50.45
N VAL A 272 -29.23 -24.32 -50.17
CA VAL A 272 -28.29 -23.54 -50.98
C VAL A 272 -27.32 -24.49 -51.65
N ASN A 273 -27.40 -24.57 -52.98
CA ASN A 273 -26.54 -25.41 -53.79
C ASN A 273 -25.71 -24.51 -54.69
N PHE A 274 -24.40 -24.48 -54.44
CA PHE A 274 -23.44 -24.15 -55.48
C PHE A 274 -23.26 -25.40 -56.36
N ALA A 275 -23.31 -25.21 -57.67
CA ALA A 275 -22.75 -26.24 -58.53
C ALA A 275 -21.22 -26.16 -58.35
N THR A 276 -20.67 -27.03 -57.52
CA THR A 276 -19.23 -27.31 -57.50
C THR A 276 -18.99 -28.45 -58.49
N GLU A 277 -18.23 -28.19 -59.56
CA GLU A 277 -17.54 -29.30 -60.21
C GLU A 277 -16.21 -29.45 -59.48
N ARG A 278 -15.92 -30.65 -58.98
CA ARG A 278 -14.58 -30.97 -58.49
C ARG A 278 -13.59 -30.74 -59.63
N PRO A 279 -12.37 -30.24 -59.36
CA PRO A 279 -11.32 -30.23 -60.36
C PRO A 279 -11.17 -31.66 -60.89
N ASP A 280 -11.07 -31.83 -62.20
CA ASP A 280 -10.94 -33.16 -62.81
C ASP A 280 -9.66 -33.87 -62.32
N ILE A 281 -8.67 -33.14 -61.76
CA ILE A 281 -7.39 -33.66 -61.23
C ILE A 281 -6.96 -32.86 -59.97
N ARG A 282 -6.58 -33.52 -58.87
CA ARG A 282 -5.99 -32.94 -57.65
C ARG A 282 -4.64 -33.60 -57.34
N MET A 283 -3.59 -32.83 -57.09
CA MET A 283 -2.32 -33.41 -56.61
C MET A 283 -2.41 -33.72 -55.11
N THR A 284 -1.96 -34.91 -54.71
CA THR A 284 -2.05 -35.34 -53.30
C THR A 284 -0.68 -35.49 -52.65
N SER A 285 0.36 -35.81 -53.43
CA SER A 285 1.74 -35.79 -52.95
C SER A 285 2.75 -35.76 -54.09
N ALA A 286 3.95 -35.25 -53.81
CA ALA A 286 5.09 -35.39 -54.70
C ALA A 286 6.34 -35.75 -53.90
N THR A 287 6.89 -36.93 -54.16
CA THR A 287 8.03 -37.49 -53.45
C THR A 287 9.22 -37.68 -54.39
N GLY A 288 10.36 -37.08 -54.08
CA GLY A 288 11.60 -37.33 -54.82
C GLY A 288 12.21 -38.70 -54.52
N ASN A 289 12.75 -39.37 -55.53
CA ASN A 289 13.34 -40.72 -55.42
C ASN A 289 14.87 -40.70 -55.28
N GLY A 290 15.48 -39.59 -54.82
CA GLY A 290 16.93 -39.49 -54.61
C GLY A 290 17.77 -39.43 -55.90
N GLY A 291 17.43 -38.51 -56.81
CA GLY A 291 18.15 -38.28 -58.08
C GLY A 291 17.36 -37.34 -58.99
N THR A 292 17.39 -37.56 -60.31
CA THR A 292 16.55 -36.80 -61.27
C THR A 292 15.09 -37.29 -61.31
N GLY A 293 14.71 -38.23 -60.43
CA GLY A 293 13.40 -38.88 -60.45
C GLY A 293 12.43 -38.34 -59.39
N ILE A 294 11.19 -38.05 -59.78
CA ILE A 294 10.10 -37.64 -58.89
C ILE A 294 8.89 -38.55 -59.07
N ALA A 295 8.28 -38.99 -57.97
CA ALA A 295 7.01 -39.70 -57.93
C ALA A 295 5.91 -38.70 -57.55
N ILE A 296 4.88 -38.56 -58.37
CA ILE A 296 3.77 -37.64 -58.14
C ILE A 296 2.50 -38.47 -58.03
N THR A 297 1.77 -38.28 -56.94
CA THR A 297 0.43 -38.84 -56.74
C THR A 297 -0.61 -37.76 -56.97
N TYR A 298 -1.61 -38.10 -57.78
CA TYR A 298 -2.72 -37.21 -58.11
C TYR A 298 -4.02 -38.01 -58.22
N GLU A 299 -5.14 -37.42 -57.82
CA GLU A 299 -6.48 -37.99 -57.90
C GLU A 299 -7.23 -37.37 -59.08
N ILE A 300 -7.79 -38.20 -59.97
CA ILE A 300 -8.74 -37.76 -61.00
C ILE A 300 -10.15 -37.88 -60.42
N ALA A 301 -10.79 -36.75 -60.11
CA ALA A 301 -12.06 -36.75 -59.36
C ALA A 301 -13.28 -37.00 -60.25
N ASN A 302 -13.27 -36.57 -61.52
CA ASN A 302 -14.40 -36.68 -62.45
C ASN A 302 -13.94 -36.89 -63.91
N GLY A 303 -14.59 -37.80 -64.66
CA GLY A 303 -14.41 -37.93 -66.11
C GLY A 303 -13.05 -38.45 -66.62
N ASN A 304 -12.89 -38.49 -67.95
CA ASN A 304 -11.61 -38.78 -68.62
C ASN A 304 -10.92 -37.45 -68.96
N VAL A 305 -9.77 -37.18 -68.35
CA VAL A 305 -9.07 -35.89 -68.51
C VAL A 305 -8.16 -35.86 -69.76
N ALA A 306 -7.98 -34.68 -70.35
CA ALA A 306 -7.07 -34.46 -71.48
C ALA A 306 -5.59 -34.49 -71.04
N PRO A 307 -4.60 -34.57 -71.96
CA PRO A 307 -3.19 -34.49 -71.59
C PRO A 307 -2.86 -33.16 -70.91
N PHE A 308 -2.15 -33.21 -69.78
CA PHE A 308 -1.67 -32.06 -69.02
C PHE A 308 -0.15 -32.15 -68.82
N ASN A 309 0.46 -31.03 -68.47
CA ASN A 309 1.86 -30.94 -68.10
C ASN A 309 1.98 -30.71 -66.60
N ILE A 310 3.15 -31.06 -66.06
CA ILE A 310 3.55 -30.66 -64.71
C ILE A 310 4.75 -29.73 -64.84
N ASP A 311 4.56 -28.49 -64.44
CA ASP A 311 5.59 -27.49 -64.35
C ASP A 311 6.19 -27.47 -62.94
N ILE A 312 7.48 -27.16 -62.85
CA ILE A 312 8.18 -26.98 -61.59
C ILE A 312 8.54 -25.51 -61.48
N PHE A 313 8.17 -24.92 -60.36
CA PHE A 313 8.50 -23.56 -59.99
C PHE A 313 9.39 -23.52 -58.77
N GLN A 314 10.16 -22.45 -58.73
CA GLN A 314 11.06 -22.07 -57.66
C GLN A 314 10.48 -20.79 -57.04
N SER A 315 9.91 -20.91 -55.83
CA SER A 315 9.33 -19.82 -55.03
C SER A 315 10.34 -19.31 -54.01
N ILE A 316 10.31 -18.02 -53.70
CA ILE A 316 11.31 -17.34 -52.84
C ILE A 316 10.69 -16.95 -51.48
N ASP A 317 9.38 -17.07 -51.34
CA ASP A 317 8.62 -16.65 -50.17
C ASP A 317 7.65 -17.73 -49.66
N GLY A 318 7.70 -18.94 -50.27
CA GLY A 318 6.83 -20.05 -49.87
C GLY A 318 5.37 -19.86 -50.30
N LEU A 319 5.05 -18.83 -51.08
CA LEU A 319 3.75 -18.65 -51.71
C LEU A 319 3.91 -18.85 -53.22
N MET A 320 2.88 -19.38 -53.88
CA MET A 320 2.91 -19.55 -55.33
C MET A 320 2.32 -18.29 -56.00
N ASP A 321 3.16 -17.43 -56.57
CA ASP A 321 2.77 -16.11 -57.06
C ASP A 321 3.56 -15.63 -58.31
N ASN A 322 3.36 -14.38 -58.75
CA ASN A 322 3.98 -13.79 -59.97
C ASN A 322 5.50 -13.55 -59.88
N VAL A 323 6.10 -13.81 -58.73
CA VAL A 323 7.52 -13.61 -58.45
C VAL A 323 8.30 -14.93 -58.61
N ASP A 324 7.60 -16.06 -58.70
CA ASP A 324 8.19 -17.40 -58.85
C ASP A 324 8.81 -17.67 -60.22
N THR A 325 9.91 -18.42 -60.21
CA THR A 325 10.64 -18.77 -61.43
C THR A 325 10.33 -20.20 -61.86
N GLN A 326 9.78 -20.39 -63.05
CA GLN A 326 9.62 -21.72 -63.65
C GLN A 326 10.98 -22.31 -64.03
N ILE A 327 11.29 -23.51 -63.52
CA ILE A 327 12.58 -24.18 -63.72
C ILE A 327 12.49 -25.47 -64.52
N GLY A 328 11.28 -25.98 -64.79
CA GLY A 328 11.09 -27.19 -65.59
C GLY A 328 9.63 -27.44 -65.99
N THR A 329 9.45 -28.28 -67.01
CA THR A 329 8.15 -28.74 -67.52
C THR A 329 8.24 -30.21 -67.90
N PHE A 330 7.26 -31.01 -67.49
CA PHE A 330 7.06 -32.39 -67.92
C PHE A 330 5.88 -32.51 -68.87
N SER A 331 6.13 -32.92 -70.11
CA SER A 331 5.09 -33.05 -71.14
C SER A 331 5.37 -34.19 -72.13
N PRO A 332 4.36 -34.99 -72.57
CA PRO A 332 3.05 -35.19 -71.95
C PRO A 332 3.08 -36.39 -70.99
N ILE A 333 2.35 -36.33 -69.87
CA ILE A 333 2.18 -37.48 -68.97
C ILE A 333 1.16 -38.47 -69.56
N PRO A 334 1.49 -39.77 -69.77
CA PRO A 334 0.54 -40.74 -70.34
C PRO A 334 0.19 -41.90 -69.39
N ALA A 335 -1.11 -42.24 -69.28
CA ALA A 335 -1.75 -43.42 -69.89
C ALA A 335 -3.07 -43.80 -69.18
N ASP A 336 -3.12 -43.65 -67.85
CA ASP A 336 -4.34 -43.83 -67.07
C ASP A 336 -4.99 -42.45 -66.81
N ARG A 337 -6.24 -42.35 -67.22
CA ARG A 337 -7.05 -41.11 -67.23
C ARG A 337 -8.41 -41.34 -66.57
N THR A 338 -8.54 -42.48 -65.90
CA THR A 338 -9.78 -42.89 -65.26
C THR A 338 -9.93 -42.24 -63.90
N VAL A 339 -11.17 -42.10 -63.42
CA VAL A 339 -11.45 -41.57 -62.09
C VAL A 339 -10.78 -42.45 -61.01
N GLY A 340 -10.01 -41.84 -60.12
CA GLY A 340 -9.25 -42.53 -59.06
C GLY A 340 -7.87 -41.91 -58.79
N VAL A 341 -7.14 -42.50 -57.84
CA VAL A 341 -5.78 -42.06 -57.47
C VAL A 341 -4.74 -42.72 -58.38
N HIS A 342 -3.85 -41.89 -58.94
CA HIS A 342 -2.79 -42.29 -59.86
C HIS A 342 -1.44 -41.85 -59.32
N THR A 343 -0.40 -42.62 -59.62
CA THR A 343 0.99 -42.26 -59.31
C THR A 343 1.83 -42.32 -60.58
N VAL A 344 2.51 -41.22 -60.91
CA VAL A 344 3.44 -41.13 -62.04
C VAL A 344 4.87 -40.94 -61.55
N ASN A 345 5.81 -41.70 -62.10
CA ASN A 345 7.24 -41.49 -61.89
C ASN A 345 7.82 -40.75 -63.10
N LEU A 346 8.34 -39.55 -62.87
CA LEU A 346 8.94 -38.68 -63.89
C LEU A 346 10.45 -38.59 -63.70
N THR A 347 11.19 -38.33 -64.77
CA THR A 347 12.64 -38.14 -64.76
C THR A 347 12.98 -36.80 -65.41
N LEU A 348 13.65 -35.91 -64.69
CA LEU A 348 14.07 -34.60 -65.15
C LEU A 348 15.11 -34.70 -66.28
N GLY A 349 15.03 -33.77 -67.23
CA GLY A 349 16.00 -33.64 -68.32
C GLY A 349 17.39 -33.24 -67.79
N SER A 350 18.44 -33.55 -68.56
CA SER A 350 19.82 -33.24 -68.19
C SER A 350 20.01 -31.73 -67.94
N GLY A 351 20.29 -31.35 -66.69
CA GLY A 351 20.55 -29.96 -66.29
C GLY A 351 19.57 -29.38 -65.27
N ILE A 352 18.43 -30.03 -65.02
CA ILE A 352 17.54 -29.67 -63.90
C ILE A 352 17.83 -30.65 -62.77
N ASN A 353 18.61 -30.21 -61.79
CA ASN A 353 18.83 -30.93 -60.54
C ASN A 353 17.96 -30.28 -59.46
N LEU A 354 17.00 -31.06 -58.94
CA LEU A 354 16.38 -30.79 -57.63
C LEU A 354 17.48 -30.70 -56.57
N PRO A 355 17.30 -29.91 -55.48
CA PRO A 355 18.37 -29.30 -54.71
C PRO A 355 19.58 -30.21 -54.50
N GLY A 356 20.71 -29.81 -55.14
CA GLY A 356 21.89 -30.67 -55.28
C GLY A 356 22.90 -30.31 -56.39
N ALA A 357 22.97 -29.08 -56.90
CA ALA A 357 24.14 -28.67 -57.71
C ALA A 357 24.38 -27.15 -57.70
N GLY A 358 25.24 -26.68 -56.77
CA GLY A 358 25.85 -25.35 -56.80
C GLY A 358 24.97 -24.23 -56.23
N PHE A 359 25.02 -24.06 -54.91
CA PHE A 359 24.11 -23.23 -54.09
C PHE A 359 24.15 -21.72 -54.36
N ALA A 360 22.96 -21.11 -54.35
CA ALA A 360 22.72 -19.79 -53.74
C ALA A 360 21.30 -19.77 -53.12
N ASP A 361 21.27 -19.37 -51.84
CA ASP A 361 20.12 -18.96 -51.00
C ASP A 361 19.14 -20.04 -50.43
N PRO A 362 18.93 -20.10 -49.09
CA PRO A 362 17.95 -20.97 -48.40
C PRO A 362 16.50 -20.47 -48.40
N SER A 363 16.19 -19.31 -49.00
CA SER A 363 14.82 -18.75 -48.99
C SER A 363 13.86 -19.43 -49.99
N ILE A 364 14.25 -20.53 -50.62
CA ILE A 364 13.60 -20.95 -51.85
C ILE A 364 12.84 -22.27 -51.69
N ASP A 365 11.52 -22.20 -51.83
CA ASP A 365 10.57 -23.31 -51.86
C ASP A 365 10.41 -23.86 -53.29
N TYR A 366 10.32 -25.18 -53.47
CA TYR A 366 10.06 -25.76 -54.80
C TYR A 366 8.62 -26.25 -54.83
N ARG A 367 7.83 -25.70 -55.75
CA ARG A 367 6.41 -26.05 -55.91
C ARG A 367 6.17 -26.65 -57.27
N LEU A 368 5.33 -27.67 -57.32
CA LEU A 368 4.88 -28.28 -58.57
C LEU A 368 3.54 -27.69 -58.94
N LEU A 369 3.35 -27.36 -60.23
CA LEU A 369 2.12 -26.81 -60.76
C LEU A 369 1.62 -27.66 -61.93
N PHE A 370 0.33 -27.99 -61.97
CA PHE A 370 -0.27 -28.50 -63.20
C PHE A 370 -0.49 -27.38 -64.21
N THR A 371 0.03 -27.53 -65.43
CA THR A 371 -0.34 -26.64 -66.55
C THR A 371 -0.96 -27.45 -67.68
N ALA A 372 -2.24 -27.20 -67.94
CA ALA A 372 -2.88 -27.74 -69.13
C ALA A 372 -2.38 -26.97 -70.38
N ASP A 373 -2.14 -27.68 -71.48
CA ASP A 373 -1.89 -27.03 -72.78
C ASP A 373 -3.03 -26.05 -73.08
N SER A 374 -2.68 -24.82 -73.41
CA SER A 374 -3.52 -23.68 -73.81
C SER A 374 -4.68 -23.96 -74.77
N ALA A 375 -4.78 -25.17 -75.34
CA ALA A 375 -5.90 -25.64 -76.16
C ALA A 375 -6.99 -26.40 -75.38
N ASN A 376 -6.79 -26.74 -74.10
CA ASN A 376 -7.76 -27.38 -73.23
C ASN A 376 -7.91 -26.56 -71.95
N LEU A 377 -8.91 -25.68 -71.96
CA LEU A 377 -9.39 -25.00 -70.76
C LEU A 377 -9.96 -26.08 -69.83
N VAL A 378 -9.16 -26.53 -68.85
CA VAL A 378 -9.72 -26.94 -67.56
C VAL A 378 -10.50 -25.71 -67.11
N VAL A 379 -11.82 -25.83 -67.00
CA VAL A 379 -12.64 -24.69 -66.58
C VAL A 379 -12.44 -24.57 -65.08
N GLU A 380 -11.39 -23.85 -64.69
CA GLU A 380 -11.21 -23.36 -63.33
C GLU A 380 -11.76 -21.92 -63.27
N PRO A 381 -12.49 -21.56 -62.20
CA PRO A 381 -13.11 -20.25 -62.09
C PRO A 381 -12.19 -19.20 -61.44
N ASP A 382 -11.02 -19.58 -60.93
CA ASP A 382 -9.93 -18.65 -60.60
C ASP A 382 -9.10 -18.33 -61.85
N VAL A 383 -8.76 -17.06 -62.05
CA VAL A 383 -7.92 -16.59 -63.16
C VAL A 383 -6.43 -16.70 -62.85
N ASP A 384 -6.03 -17.03 -61.61
CA ASP A 384 -4.64 -17.36 -61.31
C ASP A 384 -4.40 -18.87 -61.47
N PRO A 385 -3.66 -19.30 -62.52
CA PRO A 385 -3.35 -20.72 -62.74
C PRO A 385 -2.34 -21.27 -61.71
N ARG A 386 -2.17 -20.66 -60.53
CA ARG A 386 -1.11 -20.95 -59.54
C ARG A 386 -1.60 -21.02 -58.10
N ASN A 387 -2.91 -21.12 -57.92
CA ASN A 387 -3.58 -21.30 -56.64
C ASN A 387 -3.22 -22.64 -55.93
N GLU A 388 -3.61 -22.75 -54.65
CA GLU A 388 -3.17 -23.83 -53.74
C GLU A 388 -3.73 -25.22 -54.06
N ASP A 389 -4.82 -25.33 -54.83
CA ASP A 389 -5.45 -26.60 -55.22
C ASP A 389 -4.68 -27.35 -56.34
N ASN A 390 -3.90 -26.61 -57.13
CA ASN A 390 -3.10 -27.09 -58.24
C ASN A 390 -1.60 -27.21 -57.93
N THR A 391 -1.22 -26.90 -56.69
CA THR A 391 0.18 -26.91 -56.26
C THR A 391 0.43 -27.84 -55.08
N VAL A 392 1.60 -28.48 -55.07
CA VAL A 392 2.08 -29.28 -53.93
C VAL A 392 3.57 -29.01 -53.71
N ALA A 393 3.95 -28.83 -52.45
CA ALA A 393 5.35 -28.73 -52.05
C ALA A 393 6.05 -30.09 -52.19
N PHE A 394 7.37 -30.09 -52.35
CA PHE A 394 8.15 -31.34 -52.36
C PHE A 394 8.18 -31.98 -50.98
N ALA A 395 7.64 -33.20 -50.88
CA ALA A 395 7.74 -34.05 -49.71
C ALA A 395 8.97 -34.98 -49.80
N GLY A 396 9.68 -35.21 -48.69
CA GLY A 396 10.63 -36.31 -48.56
C GLY A 396 12.06 -35.93 -48.15
N VAL A 397 12.92 -36.96 -48.10
CA VAL A 397 14.29 -36.86 -47.59
C VAL A 397 15.30 -36.91 -48.75
N TYR A 398 16.18 -35.92 -48.81
CA TYR A 398 17.16 -35.72 -49.86
C TYR A 398 18.56 -35.68 -49.28
N HIS A 399 19.48 -36.46 -49.85
CA HIS A 399 20.87 -36.51 -49.40
C HIS A 399 21.83 -36.69 -50.58
N GLN A 400 22.91 -35.92 -50.59
CA GLN A 400 24.07 -36.18 -51.44
C GLN A 400 25.24 -36.68 -50.59
N PRO A 401 26.06 -37.63 -51.10
CA PRO A 401 27.25 -38.07 -50.39
C PRO A 401 28.15 -36.89 -50.02
N ALA A 402 28.52 -36.77 -48.74
CA ALA A 402 29.33 -35.68 -48.17
C ALA A 402 28.64 -34.29 -48.19
N GLY A 403 27.32 -34.23 -48.01
CA GLY A 403 26.54 -32.99 -47.97
C GLY A 403 25.41 -33.01 -46.93
N PRO A 404 24.60 -31.94 -46.84
CA PRO A 404 23.48 -31.90 -45.91
C PRO A 404 22.39 -32.91 -46.30
N VAL A 405 21.67 -33.40 -45.30
CA VAL A 405 20.41 -34.13 -45.50
C VAL A 405 19.27 -33.13 -45.32
N MET A 406 18.43 -32.98 -46.33
CA MET A 406 17.26 -32.11 -46.28
C MET A 406 16.01 -32.98 -46.14
N ALA A 407 15.11 -32.59 -45.26
CA ALA A 407 13.85 -33.29 -45.07
C ALA A 407 12.72 -32.29 -44.86
N PHE A 408 11.61 -32.52 -45.56
CA PHE A 408 10.43 -31.67 -45.56
C PHE A 408 9.23 -32.47 -45.04
N GLY A 409 8.54 -31.92 -44.05
CA GLY A 409 7.26 -32.39 -43.52
C GLY A 409 6.17 -32.38 -44.60
N THR A 410 5.10 -33.13 -44.37
CA THR A 410 4.03 -33.36 -45.36
C THR A 410 2.63 -33.16 -44.82
N ASP A 411 2.48 -33.17 -43.51
CA ASP A 411 1.20 -33.22 -42.82
C ASP A 411 1.05 -32.00 -41.92
N SER A 412 -0.14 -31.80 -41.35
CA SER A 412 -0.40 -30.68 -40.45
C SER A 412 0.14 -30.90 -39.01
N ALA A 413 0.98 -31.90 -38.79
CA ALA A 413 1.54 -32.31 -37.49
C ALA A 413 2.52 -33.47 -37.70
N ASP A 414 3.78 -33.13 -37.90
CA ASP A 414 4.88 -34.04 -38.17
C ASP A 414 5.69 -34.32 -36.90
N THR A 415 6.09 -35.58 -36.70
CA THR A 415 7.10 -35.93 -35.68
C THR A 415 8.34 -36.42 -36.38
N VAL A 416 9.42 -35.65 -36.27
CA VAL A 416 10.72 -35.95 -36.89
C VAL A 416 11.69 -36.34 -35.80
N THR A 417 12.22 -37.56 -35.86
CA THR A 417 13.27 -38.00 -34.93
C THR A 417 14.59 -38.24 -35.68
N VAL A 418 15.66 -37.59 -35.23
CA VAL A 418 17.04 -37.84 -35.69
C VAL A 418 17.74 -38.65 -34.61
N THR A 419 18.22 -39.86 -34.86
CA THR A 419 18.89 -40.68 -33.82
C THR A 419 20.18 -41.29 -34.33
N PRO A 420 21.29 -41.25 -33.58
CA PRO A 420 22.49 -42.00 -33.91
C PRO A 420 22.28 -43.51 -33.76
N ASN A 421 22.74 -44.29 -34.74
CA ASN A 421 22.75 -45.76 -34.72
C ASN A 421 24.12 -46.29 -35.19
N GLY A 422 25.09 -46.35 -34.26
CA GLY A 422 26.45 -46.82 -34.54
C GLY A 422 27.23 -45.84 -35.40
N LEU A 423 27.63 -46.23 -36.62
CA LEU A 423 28.30 -45.35 -37.59
C LEU A 423 27.30 -44.58 -38.47
N ASN A 424 26.01 -44.77 -38.26
CA ASN A 424 24.95 -44.14 -39.03
C ASN A 424 24.12 -43.18 -38.16
N VAL A 425 23.37 -42.30 -38.80
CA VAL A 425 22.26 -41.51 -38.22
C VAL A 425 20.97 -41.90 -38.92
N GLU A 426 19.92 -42.11 -38.15
CA GLU A 426 18.58 -42.46 -38.62
C GLU A 426 17.65 -41.25 -38.53
N LEU A 427 16.93 -40.97 -39.62
CA LEU A 427 15.82 -40.04 -39.67
C LEU A 427 14.51 -40.82 -39.72
N LYS A 428 13.58 -40.49 -38.83
CA LYS A 428 12.25 -41.07 -38.78
C LYS A 428 11.20 -39.97 -38.85
N PHE A 429 10.29 -40.08 -39.81
CA PHE A 429 9.05 -39.31 -39.87
C PHE A 429 7.89 -40.21 -39.44
N SER A 430 6.88 -39.64 -38.78
CA SER A 430 5.64 -40.33 -38.35
C SER A 430 5.01 -41.19 -39.45
N ASN A 431 5.08 -40.74 -40.72
CA ASN A 431 4.41 -41.38 -41.86
C ASN A 431 5.34 -41.95 -42.95
N LEU A 432 6.67 -42.01 -42.73
CA LEU A 432 7.64 -42.58 -43.68
C LEU A 432 8.51 -43.68 -43.06
N ASN A 433 9.12 -44.50 -43.93
CA ASN A 433 10.13 -45.48 -43.51
C ASN A 433 11.38 -44.77 -42.98
N THR A 434 11.96 -45.29 -41.90
CA THR A 434 13.24 -44.81 -41.34
C THR A 434 14.34 -44.81 -42.40
N ALA A 435 14.96 -43.64 -42.62
CA ALA A 435 16.10 -43.48 -43.52
C ALA A 435 17.40 -43.48 -42.70
N SER A 436 18.41 -44.23 -43.12
CA SER A 436 19.69 -44.37 -42.40
C SER A 436 20.85 -43.89 -43.28
N TYR A 437 21.68 -43.00 -42.74
CA TYR A 437 22.80 -42.34 -43.43
C TYR A 437 24.10 -42.58 -42.67
N ALA A 438 25.22 -42.79 -43.36
CA ALA A 438 26.51 -42.86 -42.68
C ALA A 438 26.90 -41.50 -42.12
N THR A 439 27.36 -41.45 -40.86
CA THR A 439 27.82 -40.22 -40.17
C THR A 439 28.91 -39.48 -40.94
N SER A 440 29.78 -40.19 -41.67
CA SER A 440 30.82 -39.59 -42.51
C SER A 440 30.29 -38.84 -43.74
N ASP A 441 29.06 -39.12 -44.14
CA ASP A 441 28.49 -38.64 -45.39
C ASP A 441 27.58 -37.42 -45.16
N VAL A 442 27.19 -37.12 -43.91
CA VAL A 442 26.27 -36.03 -43.55
C VAL A 442 27.01 -34.86 -42.92
N THR A 443 26.81 -33.65 -43.45
CA THR A 443 27.42 -32.42 -42.89
C THR A 443 26.48 -31.62 -41.99
N GLN A 444 25.16 -31.74 -42.18
CA GLN A 444 24.10 -31.03 -41.46
C GLN A 444 22.75 -31.70 -41.78
N PHE A 445 21.80 -31.71 -40.85
CA PHE A 445 20.40 -31.98 -41.13
C PHE A 445 19.63 -30.67 -41.29
N ARG A 446 18.83 -30.54 -42.34
CA ARG A 446 17.95 -29.39 -42.59
C ARG A 446 16.52 -29.90 -42.60
N LEU A 447 15.78 -29.59 -41.55
CA LEU A 447 14.45 -30.10 -41.30
C LEU A 447 13.48 -28.93 -41.45
N ARG A 448 12.43 -29.09 -42.26
CA ARG A 448 11.35 -28.12 -42.36
C ARG A 448 10.03 -28.80 -42.04
N GLY A 449 9.29 -28.21 -41.12
CA GLY A 449 7.88 -28.47 -40.93
C GLY A 449 7.05 -27.78 -42.01
N ALA A 450 5.79 -28.17 -42.08
CA ALA A 450 4.83 -27.56 -42.99
C ALA A 450 4.03 -26.49 -42.20
N GLY A 451 2.71 -26.57 -42.19
CA GLY A 451 1.93 -25.89 -41.16
C GLY A 451 1.39 -26.90 -40.14
N GLY A 452 0.89 -26.44 -39.00
CA GLY A 452 0.41 -27.23 -37.87
C GLY A 452 1.50 -27.72 -36.91
N ASP A 453 1.10 -28.31 -35.78
CA ASP A 453 1.96 -28.54 -34.61
C ASP A 453 3.00 -29.67 -34.82
N ASP A 454 4.26 -29.31 -35.06
CA ASP A 454 5.35 -30.22 -35.36
C ASP A 454 6.24 -30.52 -34.13
N ASN A 455 6.87 -31.70 -34.12
CA ASN A 455 7.78 -32.12 -33.05
C ASN A 455 9.09 -32.67 -33.63
N PHE A 456 10.15 -31.88 -33.52
CA PHE A 456 11.50 -32.22 -33.93
C PHE A 456 12.32 -32.69 -32.73
N ASN A 457 12.73 -33.96 -32.74
CA ASN A 457 13.45 -34.60 -31.65
C ASN A 457 14.78 -35.19 -32.12
N SER A 458 15.91 -34.72 -31.61
CA SER A 458 17.24 -35.23 -31.97
C SER A 458 17.67 -36.52 -31.24
N GLY A 459 16.72 -37.26 -30.65
CA GLY A 459 16.98 -38.54 -29.99
C GLY A 459 17.71 -38.35 -28.66
N ALA A 460 17.49 -39.28 -27.72
CA ALA A 460 17.90 -39.14 -26.32
C ALA A 460 19.34 -38.63 -26.10
N ALA A 461 19.51 -37.80 -25.06
CA ALA A 461 20.70 -37.10 -24.56
C ALA A 461 21.99 -37.94 -24.31
N SER A 462 22.05 -39.19 -24.74
CA SER A 462 23.17 -40.12 -24.51
C SER A 462 23.92 -40.50 -25.78
N ALA A 463 23.47 -40.10 -26.97
CA ALA A 463 24.14 -40.43 -28.22
C ALA A 463 24.76 -39.17 -28.84
N THR A 464 26.06 -38.95 -28.58
CA THR A 464 26.80 -37.77 -29.08
C THR A 464 26.72 -37.67 -30.60
N MET A 465 25.99 -36.68 -31.10
CA MET A 465 25.82 -36.43 -32.54
C MET A 465 26.32 -35.02 -32.86
N SER A 466 27.59 -34.85 -33.21
CA SER A 466 28.15 -33.52 -33.53
C SER A 466 27.70 -32.93 -34.89
N ILE A 467 26.63 -33.44 -35.49
CA ILE A 467 26.14 -32.99 -36.79
C ILE A 467 25.10 -31.91 -36.54
N PRO A 468 25.31 -30.66 -37.00
CA PRO A 468 24.34 -29.58 -36.85
C PRO A 468 22.96 -29.91 -37.41
N LEU A 469 21.92 -29.43 -36.74
CA LEU A 469 20.55 -29.33 -37.23
C LEU A 469 20.25 -27.88 -37.60
N ALA A 470 19.52 -27.69 -38.70
CA ALA A 470 18.81 -26.46 -39.00
C ALA A 470 17.32 -26.81 -39.12
N ILE A 471 16.51 -26.36 -38.18
CA ILE A 471 15.10 -26.69 -38.05
C ILE A 471 14.28 -25.42 -38.32
N TRP A 472 13.27 -25.54 -39.17
CA TRP A 472 12.23 -24.52 -39.36
C TRP A 472 10.89 -25.19 -39.12
N GLY A 473 10.17 -24.79 -38.08
CA GLY A 473 8.86 -25.32 -37.70
C GLY A 473 7.79 -24.96 -38.72
N GLY A 474 7.51 -23.66 -38.88
CA GLY A 474 6.54 -23.17 -39.85
C GLY A 474 5.47 -22.36 -39.16
N ALA A 475 4.21 -22.71 -39.35
CA ALA A 475 3.11 -22.16 -38.55
C ALA A 475 2.57 -23.30 -37.69
N GLY A 476 2.15 -23.05 -36.45
CA GLY A 476 1.70 -24.09 -35.53
C GLY A 476 2.49 -24.08 -34.23
N LEU A 477 2.08 -24.89 -33.26
CA LEU A 477 2.77 -24.98 -31.97
C LEU A 477 3.92 -26.00 -32.05
N ASP A 478 5.11 -25.55 -32.45
CA ASP A 478 6.22 -26.43 -32.75
C ASP A 478 7.11 -26.69 -31.53
N THR A 479 7.54 -27.94 -31.35
CA THR A 479 8.54 -28.33 -30.35
C THR A 479 9.83 -28.73 -31.03
N MET A 480 10.94 -28.05 -30.68
CA MET A 480 12.24 -28.25 -31.33
C MET A 480 13.34 -28.63 -30.33
N GLN A 481 14.04 -29.72 -30.63
CA GLN A 481 15.22 -30.20 -29.92
C GLN A 481 16.39 -30.33 -30.90
N GLY A 482 17.35 -29.41 -30.84
CA GLY A 482 18.58 -29.43 -31.65
C GLY A 482 19.47 -30.62 -31.29
N GLY A 483 19.71 -30.84 -29.99
CA GLY A 483 20.59 -31.91 -29.50
C GLY A 483 22.00 -31.41 -29.25
N ASP A 484 22.99 -32.27 -29.52
CA ASP A 484 24.40 -31.89 -29.58
C ASP A 484 24.71 -31.26 -30.95
N GLY A 485 25.63 -30.29 -31.02
CA GLY A 485 26.03 -29.65 -32.27
C GLY A 485 25.69 -28.16 -32.29
N ASN A 486 26.12 -27.46 -33.35
CA ASN A 486 25.82 -26.03 -33.50
C ASN A 486 24.53 -25.87 -34.29
N ASP A 487 23.41 -25.78 -33.61
CA ASP A 487 22.11 -25.86 -34.26
C ASP A 487 21.54 -24.48 -34.62
N THR A 488 20.61 -24.46 -35.56
CA THR A 488 19.80 -23.29 -35.92
C THR A 488 18.35 -23.69 -35.83
N LEU A 489 17.60 -23.11 -34.90
CA LEU A 489 16.22 -23.47 -34.63
C LEU A 489 15.34 -22.25 -34.92
N SER A 490 14.24 -22.46 -35.64
CA SER A 490 13.28 -21.40 -35.98
C SER A 490 11.88 -21.97 -35.92
N GLY A 491 11.04 -21.41 -35.05
CA GLY A 491 9.68 -21.86 -34.79
C GLY A 491 8.75 -21.34 -35.85
N GLY A 492 8.66 -20.01 -35.96
CA GLY A 492 7.89 -19.36 -37.01
C GLY A 492 6.66 -18.66 -36.44
N ALA A 493 5.48 -19.01 -36.91
CA ALA A 493 4.23 -18.42 -36.42
C ALA A 493 3.58 -19.34 -35.38
N ASP A 494 2.81 -18.73 -34.47
CA ASP A 494 2.24 -19.31 -33.26
C ASP A 494 3.29 -19.51 -32.14
N ASN A 495 2.93 -20.21 -31.05
CA ASN A 495 3.75 -20.30 -29.84
C ASN A 495 4.63 -21.55 -29.86
N ASP A 496 5.94 -21.36 -29.94
CA ASP A 496 6.90 -22.43 -30.13
C ASP A 496 7.74 -22.74 -28.88
N LEU A 497 8.24 -23.98 -28.81
CA LEU A 497 9.00 -24.51 -27.68
C LEU A 497 10.39 -25.00 -28.12
N TYR A 498 11.43 -24.33 -27.64
CA TYR A 498 12.84 -24.65 -27.86
C TYR A 498 13.42 -25.40 -26.67
N VAL A 499 13.62 -26.71 -26.78
CA VAL A 499 14.12 -27.54 -25.68
C VAL A 499 15.63 -27.79 -25.82
N LEU A 500 16.40 -27.33 -24.84
CA LEU A 500 17.85 -27.45 -24.78
C LEU A 500 18.26 -28.59 -23.84
N LEU A 501 18.73 -29.69 -24.42
CA LEU A 501 19.12 -30.90 -23.69
C LEU A 501 20.55 -30.80 -23.12
N PRO A 502 20.95 -31.64 -22.15
CA PRO A 502 22.35 -31.70 -21.69
C PRO A 502 23.32 -32.09 -22.81
N SER A 503 24.46 -31.40 -22.90
CA SER A 503 25.55 -31.71 -23.85
C SER A 503 26.89 -31.81 -23.13
N GLU A 504 27.76 -32.69 -23.62
CA GLU A 504 29.14 -32.83 -23.17
C GLU A 504 30.13 -32.15 -24.15
N LEU A 505 29.61 -31.49 -25.19
CA LEU A 505 30.39 -30.81 -26.23
C LEU A 505 30.39 -29.30 -26.02
N VAL A 506 31.36 -28.65 -26.67
CA VAL A 506 31.32 -27.19 -26.82
C VAL A 506 30.56 -26.88 -28.08
N GLU A 507 29.47 -26.14 -27.96
CA GLU A 507 28.58 -25.83 -29.08
C GLU A 507 28.02 -24.41 -29.04
N SER A 508 27.42 -24.02 -30.15
CA SER A 508 26.91 -22.67 -30.38
C SER A 508 25.62 -22.75 -31.17
N ASP A 509 24.51 -22.59 -30.47
CA ASP A 509 23.17 -22.64 -31.04
C ASP A 509 22.68 -21.24 -31.42
N THR A 510 21.79 -21.19 -32.41
CA THR A 510 21.10 -19.98 -32.85
C THR A 510 19.60 -20.23 -32.84
N ILE A 511 18.84 -19.37 -32.17
CA ILE A 511 17.37 -19.35 -32.25
C ILE A 511 16.97 -18.14 -33.08
N GLU A 512 16.16 -18.38 -34.10
CA GLU A 512 15.67 -17.40 -35.05
C GLU A 512 14.14 -17.37 -35.06
N GLU A 513 13.57 -16.25 -34.61
CA GLU A 513 12.12 -16.05 -34.65
C GLU A 513 11.70 -14.96 -35.63
N VAL A 514 10.43 -15.02 -36.03
CA VAL A 514 9.79 -13.94 -36.80
C VAL A 514 9.10 -12.96 -35.85
N PRO A 515 9.22 -11.64 -36.09
CA PRO A 515 8.55 -10.64 -35.26
C PRO A 515 7.03 -10.84 -35.22
N GLY A 516 6.48 -11.06 -34.03
CA GLY A 516 5.05 -11.32 -33.83
C GLY A 516 4.62 -12.76 -34.20
N GLY A 517 5.57 -13.71 -34.20
CA GLY A 517 5.35 -15.14 -34.40
C GLY A 517 4.37 -15.71 -33.38
N GLY A 518 4.62 -15.51 -32.09
CA GLY A 518 3.67 -15.87 -31.04
C GLY A 518 4.22 -15.51 -29.67
N ARG A 519 4.06 -16.42 -28.72
CA ARG A 519 4.69 -16.41 -27.39
C ARG A 519 5.59 -17.62 -27.29
N ASP A 520 6.89 -17.40 -27.43
CA ASP A 520 7.85 -18.47 -27.63
C ASP A 520 8.65 -18.76 -26.36
N THR A 521 8.97 -20.04 -26.12
CA THR A 521 9.58 -20.53 -24.86
C THR A 521 10.91 -21.23 -25.10
N ILE A 522 11.94 -20.86 -24.34
CA ILE A 522 13.19 -21.63 -24.24
C ILE A 522 13.18 -22.48 -22.96
N ASP A 523 13.32 -23.80 -23.09
CA ASP A 523 13.21 -24.76 -22.00
C ASP A 523 14.55 -25.47 -21.71
N PHE A 524 15.08 -25.22 -20.51
CA PHE A 524 16.28 -25.85 -19.94
C PHE A 524 15.96 -26.86 -18.83
N SER A 525 14.69 -27.26 -18.64
CA SER A 525 14.22 -28.12 -17.54
C SER A 525 14.93 -29.47 -17.42
N GLN A 526 15.59 -29.93 -18.48
CA GLN A 526 16.36 -31.17 -18.50
C GLN A 526 17.83 -30.99 -18.06
N LEU A 527 18.27 -29.76 -17.80
CA LEU A 527 19.63 -29.46 -17.34
C LEU A 527 19.78 -29.62 -15.82
N SER A 528 20.97 -30.07 -15.40
CA SER A 528 21.35 -30.24 -13.99
C SER A 528 22.49 -29.31 -13.55
N THR A 529 22.77 -28.32 -14.39
CA THR A 529 23.85 -27.35 -14.25
C THR A 529 23.28 -25.97 -14.51
N ALA A 530 23.78 -24.97 -13.77
CA ALA A 530 23.27 -23.61 -13.81
C ALA A 530 23.14 -23.05 -15.24
N VAL A 531 22.03 -22.34 -15.44
CA VAL A 531 21.67 -21.62 -16.64
C VAL A 531 21.84 -20.13 -16.38
N THR A 532 22.36 -19.40 -17.36
CA THR A 532 22.40 -17.92 -17.32
C THR A 532 21.90 -17.38 -18.64
N LEU A 533 20.67 -16.87 -18.67
CA LEU A 533 20.00 -16.43 -19.88
C LEU A 533 19.55 -14.97 -19.74
N ASN A 534 19.78 -14.18 -20.79
CA ASN A 534 19.21 -12.85 -20.94
C ASN A 534 18.49 -12.77 -22.30
N LEU A 535 17.16 -12.75 -22.27
CA LEU A 535 16.31 -12.72 -23.49
C LEU A 535 16.48 -11.41 -24.29
N GLY A 536 16.94 -10.34 -23.64
CA GLY A 536 17.24 -9.06 -24.29
C GLY A 536 18.59 -9.00 -25.00
N THR A 537 19.39 -10.08 -24.98
CA THR A 537 20.76 -10.08 -25.51
C THR A 537 20.88 -10.91 -26.81
N THR A 538 21.15 -10.22 -27.93
CA THR A 538 21.39 -10.86 -29.24
C THR A 538 22.84 -11.26 -29.49
N ALA A 539 23.77 -10.76 -28.67
CA ALA A 539 25.15 -11.24 -28.70
C ALA A 539 25.21 -12.66 -28.16
N ALA A 540 26.08 -13.50 -28.73
CA ALA A 540 26.26 -14.87 -28.27
C ALA A 540 26.60 -14.89 -26.76
N GLN A 541 25.76 -15.54 -25.98
CA GLN A 541 25.80 -15.59 -24.51
C GLN A 541 26.07 -17.02 -24.06
N GLY A 542 26.94 -17.18 -23.05
CA GLY A 542 27.20 -18.50 -22.46
C GLY A 542 26.06 -18.87 -21.54
N VAL A 543 25.15 -19.72 -22.00
CA VAL A 543 23.92 -20.06 -21.26
C VAL A 543 24.07 -21.27 -20.36
N ASN A 544 25.02 -22.16 -20.66
CA ASN A 544 25.35 -23.32 -19.85
C ASN A 544 26.82 -23.73 -20.08
N LEU A 545 27.38 -24.60 -19.22
CA LEU A 545 28.76 -25.09 -19.33
C LEU A 545 29.05 -25.68 -20.72
N GLY A 546 29.78 -24.92 -21.56
CA GLY A 546 30.16 -25.34 -22.91
C GLY A 546 29.20 -24.92 -24.01
N ARG A 547 28.05 -24.30 -23.71
CA ARG A 547 27.07 -23.86 -24.71
C ARG A 547 27.00 -22.34 -24.83
N LEU A 548 27.18 -21.83 -26.05
CA LEU A 548 26.79 -20.49 -26.44
C LEU A 548 25.40 -20.52 -27.09
N LEU A 549 24.56 -19.54 -26.78
CA LEU A 549 23.28 -19.31 -27.45
C LEU A 549 23.27 -17.92 -28.07
N THR A 550 22.80 -17.83 -29.30
CA THR A 550 22.57 -16.56 -30.00
C THR A 550 21.08 -16.43 -30.30
N LEU A 551 20.46 -15.35 -29.84
CA LEU A 551 19.11 -14.96 -30.23
C LEU A 551 19.22 -13.94 -31.37
N THR A 552 18.48 -14.11 -32.46
CA THR A 552 18.54 -13.17 -33.60
C THR A 552 17.88 -11.83 -33.30
N SER A 553 16.97 -11.79 -32.32
CA SER A 553 16.27 -10.61 -31.83
C SER A 553 16.27 -10.55 -30.31
N SER A 554 16.13 -9.34 -29.77
CA SER A 554 16.06 -9.08 -28.32
C SER A 554 14.61 -9.09 -27.79
N SER A 555 13.62 -9.39 -28.63
CA SER A 555 12.19 -9.19 -28.32
C SER A 555 11.27 -10.24 -28.93
N ASP A 556 11.83 -11.35 -29.43
CA ASP A 556 11.01 -12.34 -30.16
C ASP A 556 10.88 -13.64 -29.36
N ILE A 557 11.46 -13.71 -28.15
CA ILE A 557 11.27 -14.80 -27.20
C ILE A 557 10.73 -14.19 -25.92
N GLU A 558 9.60 -14.67 -25.44
CA GLU A 558 8.92 -14.15 -24.26
C GLU A 558 9.23 -14.98 -23.02
N ASP A 559 9.37 -16.30 -23.17
CA ASP A 559 9.30 -17.21 -22.04
C ASP A 559 10.59 -18.04 -21.90
N ALA A 560 10.97 -18.35 -20.66
CA ALA A 560 12.11 -19.20 -20.38
C ALA A 560 11.90 -20.06 -19.13
N THR A 561 12.32 -21.32 -19.21
CA THR A 561 12.32 -22.26 -18.08
C THR A 561 13.75 -22.71 -17.78
N GLY A 562 14.19 -22.57 -16.53
CA GLY A 562 15.45 -23.03 -15.97
C GLY A 562 15.51 -24.55 -15.79
N GLY A 563 16.67 -25.04 -15.36
CA GLY A 563 16.95 -26.41 -14.99
C GLY A 563 16.80 -26.68 -13.49
N SER A 564 17.53 -27.68 -13.00
CA SER A 564 17.47 -28.12 -11.59
C SER A 564 18.61 -27.59 -10.71
N ALA A 565 19.34 -26.59 -11.21
CA ALA A 565 20.45 -25.94 -10.52
C ALA A 565 20.16 -24.44 -10.41
N ALA A 566 20.94 -23.73 -9.60
CA ALA A 566 20.72 -22.30 -9.39
C ALA A 566 20.94 -21.50 -10.68
N ASP A 567 19.85 -21.02 -11.26
CA ASP A 567 19.79 -20.36 -12.55
C ASP A 567 19.66 -18.85 -12.42
N SER A 568 20.00 -18.14 -13.50
CA SER A 568 19.81 -16.69 -13.61
C SER A 568 19.10 -16.39 -14.93
N LEU A 569 17.83 -15.99 -14.83
CA LEU A 569 16.99 -15.68 -15.98
C LEU A 569 16.63 -14.19 -15.98
N ILE A 570 16.92 -13.52 -17.08
CA ILE A 570 16.60 -12.10 -17.30
C ILE A 570 15.71 -11.99 -18.54
N GLY A 571 14.53 -11.42 -18.39
CA GLY A 571 13.61 -11.13 -19.48
C GLY A 571 14.05 -9.94 -20.35
N ASN A 572 13.19 -9.54 -21.27
CA ASN A 572 13.41 -8.44 -22.20
C ASN A 572 12.44 -7.28 -21.92
N SER A 573 11.89 -6.65 -22.96
CA SER A 573 10.93 -5.55 -22.84
C SER A 573 9.48 -5.97 -23.04
N ASN A 574 9.25 -7.26 -23.33
CA ASN A 574 7.92 -7.83 -23.52
C ASN A 574 7.41 -8.38 -22.19
N ALA A 575 6.14 -8.78 -22.15
CA ALA A 575 5.58 -9.51 -21.00
C ALA A 575 6.13 -10.95 -20.99
N ASN A 576 7.13 -11.21 -20.14
CA ASN A 576 7.85 -12.48 -20.07
C ASN A 576 7.25 -13.44 -19.02
N GLN A 577 7.29 -14.75 -19.29
CA GLN A 577 7.10 -15.78 -18.26
C GLN A 577 8.43 -16.49 -17.97
N LEU A 578 8.98 -16.29 -16.77
CA LEU A 578 10.25 -16.90 -16.36
C LEU A 578 9.99 -17.93 -15.25
N SER A 579 10.45 -19.17 -15.44
CA SER A 579 10.39 -20.23 -14.43
C SER A 579 11.80 -20.67 -14.03
N GLY A 580 12.19 -20.58 -12.75
CA GLY A 580 13.48 -21.07 -12.25
C GLY A 580 13.55 -22.60 -12.16
N PHE A 581 12.42 -23.23 -11.77
CA PHE A 581 12.21 -24.68 -11.64
C PHE A 581 12.81 -25.28 -10.35
N GLY A 582 14.13 -25.37 -10.18
CA GLY A 582 14.67 -25.90 -8.93
C GLY A 582 16.09 -25.48 -8.59
N ALA A 583 16.43 -25.61 -7.30
CA ALA A 583 17.46 -24.85 -6.60
C ALA A 583 17.08 -23.36 -6.44
N GLY A 584 17.97 -22.55 -5.83
CA GLY A 584 17.71 -21.14 -5.60
C GLY A 584 18.10 -20.30 -6.82
N ASP A 585 17.10 -19.79 -7.53
CA ASP A 585 17.19 -19.12 -8.80
C ASP A 585 17.15 -17.60 -8.66
N THR A 586 17.67 -16.87 -9.65
CA THR A 586 17.60 -15.40 -9.73
C THR A 586 16.80 -15.00 -10.95
N LEU A 587 15.61 -14.43 -10.73
CA LEU A 587 14.68 -14.03 -11.78
C LEU A 587 14.56 -12.51 -11.86
N ASN A 588 14.74 -11.95 -13.06
CA ASN A 588 14.51 -10.55 -13.36
C ASN A 588 13.62 -10.45 -14.60
N GLY A 589 12.38 -9.99 -14.45
CA GLY A 589 11.45 -9.86 -15.57
C GLY A 589 11.94 -8.90 -16.67
N GLY A 590 12.77 -7.92 -16.31
CA GLY A 590 13.17 -6.87 -17.24
C GLY A 590 12.15 -5.72 -17.23
N ALA A 591 11.71 -5.30 -18.41
CA ALA A 591 10.62 -4.35 -18.55
C ALA A 591 9.43 -5.07 -19.18
N GLY A 592 8.20 -4.68 -18.84
CA GLY A 592 7.02 -5.41 -19.27
C GLY A 592 6.16 -5.80 -18.07
N SER A 593 5.08 -6.53 -18.32
CA SER A 593 4.26 -7.10 -17.25
C SER A 593 4.59 -8.58 -17.14
N ASP A 594 5.49 -8.92 -16.22
CA ASP A 594 6.13 -10.23 -16.22
C ASP A 594 5.47 -11.20 -15.23
N THR A 595 5.57 -12.50 -15.51
CA THR A 595 5.20 -13.56 -14.57
C THR A 595 6.45 -14.34 -14.20
N LEU A 596 6.84 -14.29 -12.92
CA LEU A 596 8.03 -14.95 -12.41
C LEU A 596 7.63 -16.10 -11.48
N LEU A 597 8.15 -17.29 -11.76
CA LEU A 597 7.92 -18.52 -11.00
C LEU A 597 9.28 -19.05 -10.51
N GLY A 598 9.61 -18.89 -9.23
CA GLY A 598 10.90 -19.34 -8.67
C GLY A 598 11.03 -20.85 -8.76
N GLY A 599 10.20 -21.57 -8.01
CA GLY A 599 10.14 -23.03 -8.10
C GLY A 599 10.51 -23.68 -6.78
N GLN A 600 11.55 -24.50 -6.75
CA GLN A 600 12.04 -25.16 -5.53
C GLN A 600 13.40 -24.60 -5.12
N GLY A 601 13.48 -23.76 -4.12
CA GLY A 601 14.75 -23.33 -3.55
C GLY A 601 14.59 -21.96 -2.93
N ASP A 602 15.71 -21.37 -2.52
CA ASP A 602 15.70 -20.00 -2.00
C ASP A 602 15.85 -19.05 -3.19
N ASP A 603 14.73 -18.57 -3.74
CA ASP A 603 14.68 -17.81 -4.99
C ASP A 603 14.80 -16.30 -4.75
N VAL A 604 15.36 -15.57 -5.72
CA VAL A 604 15.56 -14.12 -5.68
C VAL A 604 14.93 -13.44 -6.88
N TYR A 605 13.96 -12.58 -6.61
CA TYR A 605 13.28 -11.75 -7.59
C TYR A 605 13.86 -10.34 -7.60
N LEU A 606 14.47 -9.94 -8.71
CA LEU A 606 15.15 -8.66 -8.85
C LEU A 606 14.27 -7.65 -9.61
N PHE A 607 14.08 -6.46 -9.02
CA PHE A 607 13.33 -5.38 -9.65
C PHE A 607 14.23 -4.19 -9.99
N GLY A 608 14.14 -3.74 -11.25
CA GLY A 608 14.83 -2.56 -11.77
C GLY A 608 13.90 -1.36 -11.97
N THR A 609 14.43 -0.27 -12.54
CA THR A 609 13.63 0.93 -12.82
C THR A 609 12.61 0.69 -13.93
N ALA A 610 11.33 0.95 -13.65
CA ALA A 610 10.24 0.88 -14.63
C ALA A 610 10.17 2.16 -15.48
N SER A 611 10.29 2.04 -16.80
CA SER A 611 10.19 3.19 -17.73
C SER A 611 8.78 3.38 -18.30
N SER A 612 7.96 2.33 -18.23
CA SER A 612 6.57 2.26 -18.67
C SER A 612 5.73 1.56 -17.61
N SER A 613 4.40 1.53 -17.78
CA SER A 613 3.52 0.79 -16.87
C SER A 613 3.78 -0.71 -16.96
N GLU A 614 4.11 -1.32 -15.83
CA GLU A 614 4.53 -2.71 -15.67
C GLU A 614 3.67 -3.35 -14.57
N ALA A 615 3.18 -4.57 -14.80
CA ALA A 615 2.32 -5.30 -13.87
C ALA A 615 2.85 -6.72 -13.65
N ASP A 616 3.79 -6.83 -12.71
CA ASP A 616 4.49 -8.07 -12.42
C ASP A 616 3.68 -8.98 -11.50
N ALA A 617 3.79 -10.29 -11.73
CA ALA A 617 3.17 -11.33 -10.94
C ALA A 617 4.22 -12.35 -10.47
N ILE A 618 4.27 -12.60 -9.17
CA ILE A 618 5.13 -13.61 -8.57
C ILE A 618 4.29 -14.81 -8.18
N THR A 619 4.69 -15.99 -8.64
CA THR A 619 4.05 -17.24 -8.27
C THR A 619 5.02 -18.15 -7.53
N GLU A 620 4.78 -18.27 -6.23
CA GLU A 620 5.49 -19.21 -5.36
C GLU A 620 4.59 -20.30 -4.78
N LEU A 621 5.22 -21.40 -4.37
CA LEU A 621 4.57 -22.50 -3.68
C LEU A 621 4.97 -22.57 -2.19
N PRO A 622 4.03 -22.87 -1.27
CA PRO A 622 4.35 -22.94 0.15
C PRO A 622 5.40 -24.02 0.49
N ASN A 623 6.39 -23.66 1.32
CA ASN A 623 7.47 -24.53 1.82
C ASN A 623 8.51 -24.97 0.77
N ASN A 624 8.72 -24.18 -0.29
CA ASN A 624 9.71 -24.49 -1.32
C ASN A 624 11.08 -23.84 -1.11
N GLY A 625 11.23 -22.93 -0.15
CA GLY A 625 12.50 -22.36 0.26
C GLY A 625 12.30 -21.11 1.08
N THR A 626 13.30 -20.23 1.10
CA THR A 626 13.29 -18.90 1.70
C THR A 626 13.49 -17.85 0.61
N ASP A 627 12.41 -17.26 0.14
CA ASP A 627 12.38 -16.48 -1.09
C ASP A 627 12.52 -14.98 -0.82
N THR A 628 13.09 -14.25 -1.77
CA THR A 628 13.48 -12.84 -1.61
C THR A 628 12.93 -11.95 -2.72
N LEU A 629 12.17 -10.93 -2.36
CA LEU A 629 11.91 -9.79 -3.25
C LEU A 629 12.96 -8.71 -3.01
N SER A 630 13.69 -8.33 -4.07
CA SER A 630 14.78 -7.36 -3.97
C SER A 630 14.58 -6.15 -4.88
N PHE A 631 14.40 -4.99 -4.25
CA PHE A 631 14.27 -3.67 -4.85
C PHE A 631 15.57 -2.85 -4.77
N ALA A 632 16.69 -3.48 -4.39
CA ALA A 632 18.00 -2.83 -4.22
C ALA A 632 18.51 -2.06 -5.46
N GLY A 633 17.98 -2.35 -6.65
CA GLY A 633 18.28 -1.62 -7.89
C GLY A 633 17.55 -0.27 -8.03
N LEU A 634 16.63 0.07 -7.12
CA LEU A 634 15.82 1.28 -7.18
C LEU A 634 16.36 2.39 -6.31
N THR A 635 16.18 3.64 -6.78
CA THR A 635 16.64 4.84 -6.07
C THR A 635 15.50 5.69 -5.48
N THR A 636 14.29 5.17 -5.56
CA THR A 636 13.04 5.87 -5.24
C THR A 636 12.19 4.96 -4.37
N ALA A 637 11.41 5.56 -3.49
CA ALA A 637 10.62 4.85 -2.48
C ALA A 637 9.76 3.73 -3.07
N VAL A 638 9.78 2.58 -2.42
CA VAL A 638 8.86 1.46 -2.66
C VAL A 638 7.92 1.22 -1.50
N VAL A 639 6.72 0.73 -1.80
CA VAL A 639 5.73 0.31 -0.79
C VAL A 639 5.30 -1.12 -1.09
N VAL A 640 5.72 -2.07 -0.25
CA VAL A 640 5.51 -3.50 -0.51
C VAL A 640 4.98 -4.19 0.74
N ASN A 641 3.90 -4.95 0.60
CA ASN A 641 3.32 -5.74 1.67
C ASN A 641 3.24 -7.23 1.30
N LEU A 642 4.10 -8.05 1.91
CA LEU A 642 4.16 -9.49 1.64
C LEU A 642 2.87 -10.23 2.03
N ALA A 643 2.05 -9.66 2.92
CA ALA A 643 0.78 -10.24 3.32
C ALA A 643 -0.38 -9.94 2.35
N SER A 644 -0.14 -9.17 1.28
CA SER A 644 -1.18 -8.77 0.30
C SER A 644 -1.05 -9.52 -1.03
N THR A 645 -2.11 -10.24 -1.42
CA THR A 645 -2.24 -10.85 -2.75
C THR A 645 -3.01 -9.97 -3.74
N SER A 646 -3.48 -8.79 -3.31
CA SER A 646 -4.10 -7.81 -4.21
C SER A 646 -3.02 -7.05 -4.97
N ILE A 647 -3.37 -6.48 -6.13
CA ILE A 647 -2.47 -5.64 -6.93
C ILE A 647 -1.93 -4.49 -6.06
N GLN A 648 -0.61 -4.42 -5.88
CA GLN A 648 0.07 -3.44 -5.03
C GLN A 648 0.79 -2.41 -5.90
N PRO A 649 0.54 -1.10 -5.73
CA PRO A 649 1.32 -0.06 -6.40
C PRO A 649 2.67 0.11 -5.70
N VAL A 650 3.65 -0.72 -6.08
CA VAL A 650 4.95 -0.81 -5.39
C VAL A 650 5.87 0.36 -5.68
N HIS A 651 5.80 0.91 -6.89
CA HIS A 651 6.65 2.01 -7.35
C HIS A 651 5.95 2.76 -8.50
N THR A 652 6.45 3.95 -8.87
CA THR A 652 5.94 4.65 -10.06
C THR A 652 6.00 3.72 -11.27
N ASN A 653 4.88 3.60 -11.97
CA ASN A 653 4.69 2.72 -13.13
C ASN A 653 4.84 1.21 -12.86
N ARG A 654 4.92 0.74 -11.62
CA ARG A 654 4.96 -0.71 -11.34
C ARG A 654 3.90 -1.11 -10.34
N THR A 655 3.16 -2.16 -10.71
CA THR A 655 2.34 -2.92 -9.77
C THR A 655 2.87 -4.33 -9.59
N LEU A 656 2.69 -4.89 -8.39
CA LEU A 656 3.09 -6.26 -8.06
C LEU A 656 1.89 -7.05 -7.54
N THR A 657 1.75 -8.30 -7.99
CA THR A 657 0.80 -9.27 -7.45
C THR A 657 1.54 -10.50 -6.93
N LEU A 658 1.20 -10.97 -5.74
CA LEU A 658 1.73 -12.21 -5.17
C LEU A 658 0.66 -13.30 -5.24
N SER A 659 1.05 -14.52 -5.63
CA SER A 659 0.13 -15.68 -5.69
C SER A 659 -0.46 -16.06 -4.33
N SER A 660 0.25 -15.74 -3.25
CA SER A 660 -0.12 -16.06 -1.87
C SER A 660 0.49 -15.04 -0.90
N ALA A 661 -0.15 -14.84 0.24
CA ALA A 661 0.30 -13.93 1.30
C ALA A 661 1.39 -14.53 2.21
N VAL A 662 1.73 -15.81 2.00
CA VAL A 662 2.54 -16.61 2.94
C VAL A 662 3.47 -17.53 2.12
N VAL A 663 4.29 -16.93 1.26
CA VAL A 663 5.25 -17.64 0.40
C VAL A 663 6.57 -16.88 0.17
N ILE A 664 6.69 -15.64 0.63
CA ILE A 664 7.94 -14.86 0.55
C ILE A 664 8.37 -14.53 1.98
N GLU A 665 9.63 -14.80 2.31
CA GLU A 665 10.21 -14.55 3.63
C GLU A 665 11.03 -13.27 3.66
N ASN A 666 11.75 -12.93 2.59
CA ASN A 666 12.70 -11.82 2.61
C ASN A 666 12.25 -10.67 1.69
N LEU A 667 12.50 -9.45 2.16
CA LEU A 667 12.19 -8.22 1.44
C LEU A 667 13.35 -7.24 1.60
N ILE A 668 13.90 -6.78 0.47
CA ILE A 668 15.00 -5.82 0.43
C ILE A 668 14.52 -4.58 -0.31
N GLY A 669 14.56 -3.41 0.34
CA GLY A 669 14.29 -2.11 -0.25
C GLY A 669 15.42 -1.60 -1.15
N GLY A 670 15.28 -0.37 -1.63
CA GLY A 670 16.20 0.34 -2.49
C GLY A 670 17.00 1.41 -1.73
N THR A 671 17.27 2.52 -2.41
CA THR A 671 17.88 3.72 -1.80
C THR A 671 16.86 4.84 -1.55
N GLY A 672 15.57 4.52 -1.61
CA GLY A 672 14.46 5.45 -1.37
C GLY A 672 13.99 5.41 0.09
N ALA A 673 13.02 6.24 0.47
CA ALA A 673 12.36 6.11 1.77
C ALA A 673 11.23 5.07 1.68
N ASP A 674 11.58 3.81 1.92
CA ASP A 674 10.75 2.65 1.63
C ASP A 674 9.77 2.35 2.77
N THR A 675 8.65 1.70 2.44
CA THR A 675 7.72 1.16 3.44
C THR A 675 7.50 -0.31 3.17
N LEU A 676 8.07 -1.15 4.03
CA LEU A 676 8.19 -2.59 3.84
C LEU A 676 7.41 -3.31 4.93
N PHE A 677 6.46 -4.15 4.52
CA PHE A 677 5.68 -5.00 5.43
C PHE A 677 5.96 -6.47 5.16
N GLY A 678 6.36 -7.20 6.20
CA GLY A 678 6.41 -8.65 6.23
C GLY A 678 5.02 -9.29 6.22
N ASN A 679 4.95 -10.57 6.53
CA ASN A 679 3.72 -11.35 6.60
C ASN A 679 3.63 -12.12 7.93
N SER A 680 3.10 -13.34 7.93
CA SER A 680 3.01 -14.17 9.14
C SER A 680 4.16 -15.18 9.28
N LEU A 681 5.12 -15.14 8.36
CA LEU A 681 6.31 -16.00 8.35
C LEU A 681 7.43 -15.35 9.15
N VAL A 682 8.54 -16.06 9.30
CA VAL A 682 9.77 -15.44 9.80
C VAL A 682 10.36 -14.62 8.66
N ASN A 683 10.29 -13.30 8.75
CA ASN A 683 10.75 -12.42 7.69
C ASN A 683 12.14 -11.83 7.97
N THR A 684 12.93 -11.65 6.90
CA THR A 684 14.08 -10.73 6.92
C THR A 684 13.73 -9.50 6.09
N VAL A 685 13.53 -8.37 6.74
CA VAL A 685 13.18 -7.11 6.08
C VAL A 685 14.38 -6.16 6.17
N THR A 686 14.93 -5.78 5.03
CA THR A 686 16.05 -4.84 4.91
C THR A 686 15.58 -3.57 4.19
N GLY A 687 15.69 -2.40 4.81
CA GLY A 687 15.33 -1.10 4.21
C GLY A 687 16.31 -0.70 3.10
N GLY A 688 17.59 -0.63 3.43
CA GLY A 688 18.65 -0.29 2.48
C GLY A 688 19.24 1.07 2.79
N ALA A 689 19.04 2.04 1.93
CA ALA A 689 19.42 3.42 2.22
C ALA A 689 18.20 4.32 2.10
N GLY A 690 18.04 5.29 2.98
CA GLY A 690 16.85 6.14 2.99
C GLY A 690 16.17 6.10 4.35
N ASP A 691 15.18 6.97 4.55
CA ASP A 691 14.43 6.96 5.81
C ASP A 691 13.33 5.89 5.70
N ASP A 692 13.64 4.64 6.06
CA ASP A 692 12.80 3.48 5.79
C ASP A 692 11.83 3.18 6.94
N LYS A 693 10.69 2.57 6.61
CA LYS A 693 9.69 2.11 7.57
C LYS A 693 9.49 0.60 7.45
N LEU A 694 9.91 -0.14 8.47
CA LEU A 694 9.92 -1.60 8.48
C LEU A 694 8.89 -2.14 9.47
N ILE A 695 8.06 -3.07 9.00
CA ILE A 695 7.03 -3.76 9.80
C ILE A 695 7.22 -5.26 9.59
N GLY A 696 7.66 -6.00 10.61
CA GLY A 696 7.78 -7.47 10.53
C GLY A 696 6.42 -8.17 10.39
N ALA A 697 5.39 -7.57 11.00
CA ALA A 697 4.04 -8.11 11.14
C ALA A 697 3.95 -9.27 12.16
N GLY A 698 3.85 -10.52 11.73
CA GLY A 698 3.80 -11.65 12.65
C GLY A 698 4.86 -12.69 12.30
N GLY A 699 5.48 -13.30 13.30
CA GLY A 699 6.68 -14.09 13.08
C GLY A 699 7.77 -13.71 14.08
N ASN A 700 8.96 -14.29 13.93
CA ASN A 700 10.13 -13.84 14.69
C ASN A 700 11.05 -13.15 13.69
N ASP A 701 10.85 -11.86 13.46
CA ASP A 701 11.39 -11.19 12.28
C ASP A 701 12.77 -10.58 12.53
N PHE A 702 13.55 -10.44 11.47
CA PHE A 702 14.81 -9.71 11.45
C PHE A 702 14.60 -8.41 10.66
N LEU A 703 14.72 -7.28 11.35
CA LEU A 703 14.52 -5.96 10.78
C LEU A 703 15.86 -5.21 10.74
N LEU A 704 16.25 -4.77 9.54
CA LEU A 704 17.50 -4.06 9.25
C LEU A 704 17.17 -2.78 8.47
N GLY A 705 17.24 -1.61 9.11
CA GLY A 705 16.94 -0.32 8.50
C GLY A 705 17.96 0.01 7.42
N GLY A 706 19.22 0.11 7.82
CA GLY A 706 20.32 0.42 6.92
C GLY A 706 20.78 1.86 7.16
N THR A 707 21.19 2.60 6.13
CA THR A 707 21.64 3.99 6.32
C THR A 707 20.47 4.96 6.22
N ASN A 708 20.56 6.09 6.93
CA ASN A 708 19.55 7.13 7.16
C ASN A 708 18.60 6.79 8.31
N ASN A 709 17.55 7.59 8.52
CA ASN A 709 16.76 7.53 9.76
C ASN A 709 15.59 6.55 9.60
N ASP A 710 15.70 5.38 10.21
CA ASP A 710 14.75 4.29 10.01
C ASP A 710 13.71 4.21 11.13
N THR A 711 12.56 3.64 10.82
CA THR A 711 11.46 3.41 11.77
C THR A 711 11.04 1.95 11.78
N TYR A 712 11.28 1.29 12.91
CA TYR A 712 10.85 -0.07 13.19
C TYR A 712 9.50 -0.06 13.88
N VAL A 713 8.48 -0.63 13.24
CA VAL A 713 7.12 -0.61 13.75
C VAL A 713 6.70 -1.97 14.28
N LEU A 714 6.38 -2.00 15.57
CA LEU A 714 5.97 -3.20 16.29
C LEU A 714 4.46 -3.15 16.52
N ALA A 715 3.73 -3.92 15.71
CA ALA A 715 2.27 -4.00 15.75
C ALA A 715 1.77 -5.03 16.79
N PRO A 716 0.45 -5.08 17.08
CA PRO A 716 -0.10 -6.09 17.98
C PRO A 716 0.16 -7.53 17.50
N ALA A 717 0.69 -8.37 18.39
CA ALA A 717 0.97 -9.79 18.12
C ALA A 717 -0.22 -10.68 18.55
N SER A 718 -0.67 -11.56 17.67
CA SER A 718 -1.73 -12.54 18.00
C SER A 718 -1.18 -13.85 18.61
N ALA A 719 0.10 -14.12 18.38
CA ALA A 719 0.85 -15.26 18.91
C ALA A 719 2.19 -14.78 19.48
N ALA A 720 2.91 -15.65 20.21
CA ALA A 720 4.19 -15.30 20.78
C ALA A 720 5.25 -15.10 19.67
N GLU A 721 5.87 -13.93 19.67
CA GLU A 721 6.79 -13.44 18.65
C GLU A 721 8.07 -12.86 19.29
N ALA A 722 9.18 -12.93 18.56
CA ALA A 722 10.52 -12.57 19.04
C ALA A 722 11.32 -11.90 17.93
N ASP A 723 11.08 -10.61 17.74
CA ASP A 723 11.74 -9.82 16.69
C ASP A 723 13.15 -9.41 17.10
N GLU A 724 14.02 -9.26 16.10
CA GLU A 724 15.37 -8.73 16.23
C GLU A 724 15.51 -7.49 15.35
N VAL A 725 15.87 -6.37 15.98
CA VAL A 725 16.22 -5.13 15.30
C VAL A 725 17.74 -5.00 15.27
N THR A 726 18.29 -4.78 14.07
CA THR A 726 19.72 -4.65 13.84
C THR A 726 20.06 -3.32 13.20
N GLU A 727 20.84 -2.53 13.92
CA GLU A 727 21.37 -1.23 13.47
C GLU A 727 22.89 -1.15 13.60
N ASN A 728 23.57 -0.40 12.72
CA ASN A 728 24.99 -0.10 12.91
C ASN A 728 25.24 1.35 13.34
N ALA A 729 26.41 1.56 13.94
CA ALA A 729 26.81 2.88 14.38
C ALA A 729 27.02 3.84 13.21
N ASN A 730 26.51 5.06 13.35
CA ASN A 730 26.59 6.15 12.37
C ASN A 730 25.77 5.92 11.09
N GLU A 731 24.71 5.12 11.16
CA GLU A 731 23.81 4.91 10.04
C GLU A 731 22.63 5.87 10.06
N GLY A 732 22.14 6.32 11.21
CA GLY A 732 21.04 7.27 11.26
C GLY A 732 20.72 7.76 12.66
N ILE A 733 19.51 8.31 12.79
CA ILE A 733 18.78 8.48 14.05
C ILE A 733 17.51 7.64 13.95
N ASP A 734 17.51 6.49 14.61
CA ASP A 734 16.56 5.43 14.33
C ASP A 734 15.49 5.33 15.41
N THR A 735 14.28 4.93 15.01
CA THR A 735 13.08 4.99 15.85
C THR A 735 12.45 3.62 16.03
N LEU A 736 12.29 3.23 17.29
CA LEU A 736 11.47 2.09 17.68
C LEU A 736 10.04 2.55 17.97
N SER A 737 9.07 2.06 17.21
CA SER A 737 7.69 2.54 17.22
C SER A 737 6.68 1.47 17.64
N PHE A 738 5.95 1.79 18.69
CA PHE A 738 4.87 1.00 19.28
C PHE A 738 3.49 1.67 19.11
N ALA A 739 3.39 2.68 18.23
CA ALA A 739 2.21 3.54 18.08
C ALA A 739 0.88 2.80 17.74
N PHE A 740 0.94 1.54 17.32
CA PHE A 740 -0.24 0.71 17.05
C PHE A 740 -0.69 -0.14 18.26
N LEU A 741 0.08 -0.12 19.35
CA LEU A 741 -0.24 -0.84 20.58
C LEU A 741 -1.14 0.01 21.46
N THR A 742 -2.14 -0.62 22.05
CA THR A 742 -3.14 0.06 22.90
C THR A 742 -3.06 -0.34 24.37
N THR A 743 -2.08 -1.16 24.73
CA THR A 743 -1.78 -1.58 26.10
C THR A 743 -0.29 -1.38 26.37
N ASP A 744 0.04 -1.36 27.65
CA ASP A 744 1.34 -0.99 28.21
C ASP A 744 2.53 -1.66 27.48
N VAL A 745 3.51 -0.83 27.15
CA VAL A 745 4.80 -1.20 26.58
C VAL A 745 5.89 -0.99 27.63
N VAL A 746 6.81 -1.94 27.73
CA VAL A 746 8.01 -1.78 28.57
C VAL A 746 9.24 -2.05 27.74
N VAL A 747 10.03 -1.03 27.42
CA VAL A 747 11.20 -1.19 26.55
C VAL A 747 12.39 -0.40 27.04
N ASN A 748 13.57 -1.00 26.93
CA ASN A 748 14.83 -0.37 27.31
C ASN A 748 15.86 -0.49 26.18
N LEU A 749 16.23 0.65 25.59
CA LEU A 749 17.18 0.71 24.46
C LEU A 749 18.60 0.30 24.85
N ALA A 750 18.95 0.33 26.14
CA ALA A 750 20.26 -0.12 26.62
C ALA A 750 20.33 -1.66 26.82
N THR A 751 19.25 -2.41 26.58
CA THR A 751 19.16 -3.86 26.81
C THR A 751 19.25 -4.65 25.50
N THR A 752 20.35 -5.37 25.29
CA THR A 752 20.59 -6.22 24.08
C THR A 752 20.17 -7.67 24.26
N SER A 753 19.89 -8.12 25.49
CA SER A 753 19.23 -9.40 25.72
C SER A 753 17.75 -9.32 25.33
N ILE A 754 17.15 -10.45 24.97
CA ILE A 754 15.72 -10.55 24.70
C ILE A 754 14.93 -9.97 25.89
N GLN A 755 14.08 -8.97 25.63
CA GLN A 755 13.23 -8.31 26.62
C GLN A 755 11.75 -8.46 26.24
N PRO A 756 10.85 -8.75 27.21
CA PRO A 756 9.41 -8.73 26.97
C PRO A 756 8.96 -7.28 26.86
N VAL A 757 8.51 -6.87 25.67
CA VAL A 757 8.14 -5.47 25.42
C VAL A 757 6.64 -5.23 25.44
N HIS A 758 5.85 -6.26 25.14
CA HIS A 758 4.40 -6.21 25.14
C HIS A 758 3.82 -7.63 25.27
N THR A 759 2.52 -7.75 25.51
CA THR A 759 1.83 -9.05 25.47
C THR A 759 2.16 -9.79 24.17
N ASN A 760 2.61 -11.04 24.29
CA ASN A 760 3.04 -11.91 23.21
C ASN A 760 4.23 -11.41 22.36
N ARG A 761 4.92 -10.33 22.75
CA ARG A 761 6.07 -9.80 22.00
C ARG A 761 7.32 -9.72 22.86
N THR A 762 8.39 -10.31 22.36
CA THR A 762 9.74 -10.06 22.84
C THR A 762 10.55 -9.37 21.76
N LEU A 763 11.53 -8.57 22.17
CA LEU A 763 12.40 -7.83 21.27
C LEU A 763 13.85 -8.05 21.66
N LYS A 764 14.71 -8.23 20.67
CA LYS A 764 16.16 -8.21 20.81
C LYS A 764 16.73 -7.05 20.01
N LEU A 765 17.61 -6.28 20.65
CA LEU A 765 18.39 -5.24 19.99
C LEU A 765 19.82 -5.75 19.81
N ASN A 766 20.40 -5.56 18.64
CA ASN A 766 21.79 -5.98 18.38
C ASN A 766 22.83 -5.16 19.17
N SER A 767 22.49 -3.92 19.54
CA SER A 767 23.39 -3.00 20.22
C SER A 767 22.62 -2.05 21.16
N ALA A 768 23.28 -1.65 22.25
CA ALA A 768 22.72 -0.77 23.29
C ALA A 768 22.91 0.74 22.97
N THR A 769 23.58 1.08 21.87
CA THR A 769 24.08 2.43 21.60
C THR A 769 23.95 2.84 20.13
N VAL A 770 22.90 2.36 19.45
CA VAL A 770 22.64 2.65 18.02
C VAL A 770 21.20 3.06 17.72
N LEU A 771 20.25 2.84 18.63
CA LEU A 771 18.88 3.33 18.50
C LEU A 771 18.70 4.55 19.40
N GLU A 772 18.14 5.62 18.85
CA GLU A 772 17.98 6.90 19.57
C GLU A 772 16.54 7.11 20.04
N ASN A 773 15.53 6.72 19.25
CA ASN A 773 14.18 7.19 19.50
C ASN A 773 13.21 6.06 19.86
N ILE A 774 12.22 6.41 20.68
CA ILE A 774 11.11 5.53 21.05
C ILE A 774 9.81 6.30 20.86
N LEU A 775 8.84 5.67 20.20
CA LEU A 775 7.46 6.12 20.13
C LEU A 775 6.57 5.07 20.82
N GLY A 776 5.98 5.41 21.95
CA GLY A 776 5.06 4.58 22.74
C GLY A 776 3.73 4.32 22.04
N GLY A 777 2.91 3.47 22.65
CA GLY A 777 1.54 3.17 22.26
C GLY A 777 0.53 4.10 22.93
N SER A 778 -0.70 3.63 23.12
CA SER A 778 -1.72 4.34 23.90
C SER A 778 -1.95 3.73 25.30
N GLY A 779 -1.00 2.93 25.77
CA GLY A 779 -1.03 2.25 27.07
C GLY A 779 -0.31 3.08 28.14
N ALA A 780 -0.20 2.57 29.37
CA ALA A 780 0.68 3.19 30.37
C ALA A 780 2.10 2.63 30.19
N ASP A 781 2.88 3.29 29.34
CA ASP A 781 4.15 2.78 28.88
C ASP A 781 5.29 3.10 29.87
N THR A 782 6.31 2.25 29.91
CA THR A 782 7.56 2.53 30.62
C THR A 782 8.72 2.43 29.62
N LEU A 783 9.24 3.59 29.25
CA LEU A 783 10.20 3.74 28.16
C LEU A 783 11.55 4.20 28.72
N PHE A 784 12.60 3.42 28.45
CA PHE A 784 13.96 3.74 28.85
C PHE A 784 14.84 3.99 27.62
N GLY A 785 15.49 5.15 27.58
CA GLY A 785 16.55 5.49 26.65
C GLY A 785 17.86 4.73 26.94
N ASN A 786 18.95 5.21 26.37
CA ASN A 786 20.29 4.66 26.52
C ASN A 786 21.31 5.78 26.81
N SER A 787 22.53 5.66 26.28
CA SER A 787 23.57 6.68 26.50
C SER A 787 23.66 7.74 25.39
N LEU A 788 22.79 7.64 24.39
CA LEU A 788 22.69 8.57 23.28
C LEU A 788 21.72 9.70 23.64
N SER A 789 21.65 10.74 22.80
CA SER A 789 20.56 11.71 22.88
C SER A 789 19.29 11.07 22.35
N ASN A 790 18.36 10.72 23.23
CA ASN A 790 17.14 10.02 22.86
C ASN A 790 15.96 10.99 22.66
N SER A 791 15.08 10.72 21.68
CA SER A 791 13.73 11.31 21.63
C SER A 791 12.71 10.25 22.03
N ILE A 792 12.13 10.39 23.20
CA ILE A 792 11.18 9.43 23.78
C ILE A 792 9.80 10.08 23.85
N SER A 793 8.81 9.48 23.20
CA SER A 793 7.42 9.92 23.22
C SER A 793 6.52 8.85 23.81
N GLY A 794 5.78 9.15 24.89
CA GLY A 794 4.80 8.25 25.52
C GLY A 794 3.52 8.10 24.69
N ASN A 795 3.05 9.21 24.10
CA ASN A 795 1.80 9.37 23.36
C ASN A 795 0.56 9.52 24.23
N ALA A 796 -0.14 8.45 24.59
CA ALA A 796 -1.36 8.56 25.38
C ALA A 796 -1.34 7.47 26.43
N GLY A 797 -1.84 7.78 27.62
CA GLY A 797 -1.72 6.90 28.78
C GLY A 797 -0.77 7.50 29.80
N ASN A 798 -0.75 6.92 31.00
CA ASN A 798 0.09 7.46 32.08
C ASN A 798 1.50 6.91 31.92
N ASP A 799 2.33 7.59 31.15
CA ASP A 799 3.61 7.07 30.72
C ASP A 799 4.74 7.41 31.70
N LYS A 800 5.75 6.54 31.75
CA LYS A 800 6.97 6.72 32.53
C LYS A 800 8.18 6.77 31.60
N LEU A 801 8.76 7.96 31.47
CA LEU A 801 9.85 8.23 30.53
C LEU A 801 11.17 8.41 31.29
N ILE A 802 12.19 7.64 30.91
CA ILE A 802 13.53 7.67 31.51
C ILE A 802 14.54 7.84 30.37
N GLY A 803 15.07 9.04 30.18
CA GLY A 803 16.09 9.31 29.15
C GLY A 803 17.42 8.56 29.39
N ALA A 804 17.72 8.30 30.66
CA ALA A 804 19.00 7.75 31.15
C ALA A 804 20.15 8.77 31.11
N THR A 805 21.09 8.69 30.16
CA THR A 805 22.18 9.67 30.06
C THR A 805 22.29 10.17 28.63
N GLY A 806 22.61 11.43 28.43
CA GLY A 806 22.61 12.03 27.09
C GLY A 806 21.68 13.24 27.09
N ASP A 807 21.72 14.05 26.04
CA ASP A 807 20.82 15.20 25.97
C ASP A 807 19.48 14.73 25.39
N ASP A 808 18.51 14.41 26.26
CA ASP A 808 17.27 13.75 25.86
C ASP A 808 16.11 14.72 25.60
N LEU A 809 15.18 14.34 24.72
CA LEU A 809 13.88 14.96 24.55
C LEU A 809 12.79 13.99 25.02
N LEU A 810 12.09 14.34 26.09
CA LEU A 810 11.01 13.55 26.65
C LEU A 810 9.66 14.22 26.38
N LEU A 811 8.74 13.49 25.77
CA LEU A 811 7.41 13.90 25.37
C LEU A 811 6.39 12.94 26.00
N GLY A 812 5.74 13.31 27.09
CA GLY A 812 4.78 12.45 27.79
C GLY A 812 3.57 12.20 26.89
N GLY A 813 2.83 13.27 26.60
CA GLY A 813 1.72 13.21 25.67
C GLY A 813 0.40 13.48 26.37
N ALA A 814 -0.56 12.55 26.28
CA ALA A 814 -1.86 12.67 26.91
C ALA A 814 -1.96 11.75 28.13
N ASP A 815 -2.77 12.17 29.10
CA ASP A 815 -2.89 11.60 30.44
C ASP A 815 -1.69 11.96 31.34
N ASN A 816 -1.57 11.34 32.52
CA ASN A 816 -0.67 11.81 33.57
C ASN A 816 0.71 11.15 33.46
N ASP A 817 1.70 11.92 33.03
CA ASP A 817 3.02 11.39 32.73
C ASP A 817 4.04 11.61 33.85
N THR A 818 5.03 10.72 33.93
CA THR A 818 6.12 10.79 34.90
C THR A 818 7.48 10.74 34.21
N TYR A 819 8.21 11.86 34.31
CA TYR A 819 9.57 12.00 33.82
C TYR A 819 10.56 11.67 34.92
N VAL A 820 11.37 10.64 34.73
CA VAL A 820 12.26 10.14 35.77
C VAL A 820 13.71 10.42 35.43
N PHE A 821 14.35 11.13 36.34
CA PHE A 821 15.73 11.55 36.23
C PHE A 821 16.61 10.71 37.17
N VAL A 822 17.58 10.00 36.58
CA VAL A 822 18.45 9.03 37.28
C VAL A 822 19.87 9.58 37.46
N PRO A 823 20.64 9.12 38.47
CA PRO A 823 21.99 9.62 38.69
C PRO A 823 22.92 9.43 37.49
N THR A 824 23.67 10.48 37.15
CA THR A 824 24.73 10.46 36.13
C THR A 824 25.99 11.18 36.62
N THR A 825 27.12 10.85 35.99
CA THR A 825 28.38 11.59 36.13
C THR A 825 28.74 12.39 34.89
N ILE A 826 27.94 12.25 33.82
CA ILE A 826 28.13 12.93 32.54
C ILE A 826 27.20 14.15 32.54
N ALA A 827 27.69 15.28 32.01
CA ALA A 827 26.87 16.46 31.86
C ALA A 827 25.80 16.22 30.78
N GLU A 828 24.55 16.49 31.11
CA GLU A 828 23.40 16.31 30.22
C GLU A 828 22.47 17.55 30.19
N ALA A 829 21.74 17.71 29.09
CA ALA A 829 20.86 18.83 28.81
C ALA A 829 19.48 18.38 28.33
N ASP A 830 18.71 17.79 29.25
CA ASP A 830 17.38 17.26 28.99
C ASP A 830 16.36 18.35 28.65
N GLN A 831 15.42 18.00 27.78
CA GLN A 831 14.25 18.79 27.46
C GLN A 831 13.00 17.96 27.72
N VAL A 832 12.04 18.55 28.43
CA VAL A 832 10.74 17.94 28.69
C VAL A 832 9.66 18.79 28.06
N SER A 833 8.74 18.16 27.34
CA SER A 833 7.72 18.85 26.56
C SER A 833 6.34 18.24 26.70
N GLU A 834 5.40 19.04 27.20
CA GLU A 834 3.97 18.70 27.31
C GLU A 834 3.07 19.70 26.58
N ASN A 835 1.84 19.30 26.22
CA ASN A 835 0.84 20.26 25.77
C ASN A 835 -0.20 20.59 26.86
N LEU A 836 -0.83 21.75 26.70
CA LEU A 836 -1.79 22.26 27.66
C LEU A 836 -3.03 21.37 27.78
N ASN A 837 -3.45 21.09 29.01
CA ASN A 837 -4.62 20.29 29.38
C ASN A 837 -4.53 18.82 28.95
N GLN A 838 -3.34 18.24 28.98
CA GLN A 838 -3.15 16.83 28.64
C GLN A 838 -3.09 15.90 29.84
N GLY A 839 -2.79 16.39 31.03
CA GLY A 839 -2.71 15.52 32.21
C GLY A 839 -2.35 16.29 33.46
N THR A 840 -1.85 15.56 34.45
CA THR A 840 -1.17 16.05 35.63
C THR A 840 0.21 15.41 35.67
N ASP A 841 1.23 16.17 35.30
CA ASP A 841 2.53 15.65 34.91
C ASP A 841 3.57 15.88 36.00
N THR A 842 4.44 14.89 36.16
CA THR A 842 5.36 14.80 37.29
C THR A 842 6.81 14.75 36.85
N LEU A 843 7.60 15.71 37.33
CA LEU A 843 9.07 15.66 37.26
C LEU A 843 9.60 14.93 38.49
N SER A 844 10.28 13.79 38.30
CA SER A 844 10.73 12.91 39.38
C SER A 844 12.25 12.81 39.44
N PHE A 845 12.80 13.29 40.55
CA PHE A 845 14.22 13.26 40.90
C PHE A 845 14.51 12.29 42.05
N ALA A 846 13.56 11.42 42.39
CA ALA A 846 13.62 10.52 43.55
C ALA A 846 14.84 9.59 43.63
N PHE A 847 15.56 9.40 42.51
CA PHE A 847 16.78 8.60 42.47
C PHE A 847 18.05 9.41 42.76
N LEU A 848 17.96 10.75 42.81
CA LEU A 848 19.09 11.62 43.11
C LEU A 848 19.32 11.69 44.62
N THR A 849 20.59 11.81 45.01
CA THR A 849 21.03 11.78 46.43
C THR A 849 21.69 13.09 46.87
N THR A 850 21.56 14.11 46.04
CA THR A 850 22.22 15.40 46.13
C THR A 850 21.22 16.46 45.71
N ASP A 851 21.40 17.66 46.23
CA ASP A 851 20.52 18.80 46.08
C ASP A 851 20.09 19.05 44.63
N VAL A 852 18.78 19.26 44.48
CA VAL A 852 18.09 19.54 43.23
C VAL A 852 17.44 20.93 43.30
N VAL A 853 17.58 21.73 42.24
CA VAL A 853 16.91 23.03 42.14
C VAL A 853 16.03 23.09 40.89
N VAL A 854 14.71 23.10 41.06
CA VAL A 854 13.74 23.05 39.94
C VAL A 854 12.67 24.10 40.11
N ASN A 855 12.36 24.79 39.02
CA ASN A 855 11.29 25.77 38.95
C ASN A 855 10.33 25.48 37.78
N LEU A 856 9.12 25.02 38.08
CA LEU A 856 8.10 24.72 37.05
C LEU A 856 7.65 25.97 36.28
N GLY A 857 7.77 27.16 36.88
CA GLY A 857 7.44 28.44 36.25
C GLY A 857 8.49 28.95 35.26
N SER A 858 9.61 28.24 35.07
CA SER A 858 10.73 28.67 34.20
C SER A 858 10.88 27.79 32.95
N ILE A 859 10.74 28.41 31.77
CA ILE A 859 11.04 27.81 30.46
C ILE A 859 12.49 28.04 29.99
N SER A 860 13.28 28.79 30.77
CA SER A 860 14.70 28.93 30.51
C SER A 860 15.44 27.68 30.97
N VAL A 861 16.60 27.39 30.38
CA VAL A 861 17.47 26.28 30.83
C VAL A 861 17.82 26.49 32.31
N GLN A 862 17.56 25.47 33.12
CA GLN A 862 17.76 25.47 34.57
C GLN A 862 18.94 24.57 34.92
N SER A 863 19.82 25.00 35.81
CA SER A 863 20.86 24.15 36.38
C SER A 863 20.27 23.35 37.55
N VAL A 864 19.72 22.18 37.24
CA VAL A 864 18.94 21.37 38.18
C VAL A 864 19.82 20.60 39.15
N HIS A 865 20.94 20.06 38.65
CA HIS A 865 21.91 19.30 39.41
C HIS A 865 23.31 19.53 38.82
N ALA A 866 24.39 19.19 39.54
CA ALA A 866 25.77 19.48 39.13
C ALA A 866 26.14 18.97 37.71
N SER A 867 25.50 17.88 37.27
CA SER A 867 25.69 17.29 35.94
C SER A 867 24.44 17.37 35.05
N ARG A 868 23.41 18.15 35.42
CA ARG A 868 22.15 18.22 34.67
C ARG A 868 21.65 19.62 34.48
N THR A 869 21.32 19.93 33.24
CA THR A 869 20.44 21.05 32.91
C THR A 869 19.11 20.52 32.40
N LEU A 870 18.03 21.24 32.70
CA LEU A 870 16.68 20.88 32.26
C LEU A 870 16.03 22.10 31.61
N LYS A 871 15.33 21.88 30.51
CA LYS A 871 14.48 22.89 29.89
C LYS A 871 13.06 22.37 29.75
N LEU A 872 12.11 23.15 30.26
CA LEU A 872 10.68 22.91 30.11
C LEU A 872 10.17 23.70 28.90
N ASN A 873 9.26 23.11 28.13
CA ASN A 873 8.67 23.78 26.97
C ASN A 873 7.63 24.84 27.36
N SER A 874 7.04 24.74 28.56
CA SER A 874 5.99 25.62 29.06
C SER A 874 6.06 25.76 30.58
N ALA A 875 5.66 26.93 31.07
CA ALA A 875 5.62 27.25 32.50
C ALA A 875 4.30 26.85 33.18
N VAL A 876 3.35 26.27 32.43
CA VAL A 876 1.95 26.06 32.85
C VAL A 876 1.38 24.73 32.35
N VAL A 877 2.20 23.69 32.33
CA VAL A 877 1.80 22.32 31.91
C VAL A 877 2.34 21.22 32.82
N PHE A 878 3.09 21.58 33.86
CA PHE A 878 3.63 20.63 34.83
C PHE A 878 3.08 20.98 36.19
N GLU A 879 2.57 20.00 36.92
CA GLU A 879 1.89 20.20 38.19
C GLU A 879 2.76 19.71 39.35
N ASN A 880 3.55 18.65 39.16
CA ASN A 880 4.18 17.96 40.27
C ASN A 880 5.71 17.91 40.18
N ILE A 881 6.37 18.03 41.33
CA ILE A 881 7.79 17.71 41.49
C ILE A 881 7.94 16.71 42.64
N LEU A 882 8.73 15.67 42.41
CA LEU A 882 9.25 14.78 43.43
C LEU A 882 10.78 14.98 43.53
N GLY A 883 11.26 15.52 44.65
CA GLY A 883 12.67 15.74 44.96
C GLY A 883 13.47 14.44 45.13
N GLY A 884 14.77 14.58 45.34
CA GLY A 884 15.71 13.51 45.66
C GLY A 884 15.85 13.30 47.18
N SER A 885 17.03 12.88 47.62
CA SER A 885 17.36 12.76 49.06
C SER A 885 18.41 13.78 49.52
N GLY A 886 18.61 14.84 48.73
CA GLY A 886 19.47 15.98 49.05
C GLY A 886 18.66 17.13 49.64
N ALA A 887 19.30 18.26 49.94
CA ALA A 887 18.59 19.46 50.38
C ALA A 887 18.05 20.22 49.15
N ASP A 888 16.82 19.90 48.75
CA ASP A 888 16.23 20.33 47.50
C ASP A 888 15.58 21.70 47.60
N THR A 889 15.48 22.40 46.47
CA THR A 889 14.75 23.66 46.35
C THR A 889 13.79 23.57 45.19
N LEU A 890 12.50 23.43 45.52
CA LEU A 890 11.43 23.15 44.58
C LEU A 890 10.49 24.36 44.48
N PHE A 891 10.32 24.89 43.27
CA PHE A 891 9.39 25.97 42.97
C PHE A 891 8.29 25.48 42.04
N GLY A 892 7.04 25.65 42.44
CA GLY A 892 5.85 25.47 41.61
C GLY A 892 5.69 26.60 40.58
N ASN A 893 4.51 26.67 39.98
CA ASN A 893 4.12 27.66 38.97
C ASN A 893 2.80 28.34 39.34
N THR A 894 1.93 28.60 38.37
CA THR A 894 0.61 29.24 38.61
C THR A 894 -0.54 28.25 38.67
N LEU A 895 -0.26 26.95 38.54
CA LEU A 895 -1.21 25.86 38.63
C LEU A 895 -1.26 25.35 40.07
N ASP A 896 -2.24 24.50 40.38
CA ASP A 896 -2.26 23.77 41.64
C ASP A 896 -1.15 22.71 41.61
N ASN A 897 -0.08 22.90 42.39
CA ASN A 897 1.09 22.03 42.36
C ASN A 897 1.13 21.03 43.52
N THR A 898 1.70 19.84 43.28
CA THR A 898 2.14 18.95 44.36
C THR A 898 3.66 18.88 44.40
N LEU A 899 4.26 19.42 45.46
CA LEU A 899 5.71 19.41 45.66
C LEU A 899 6.04 18.47 46.83
N THR A 900 6.90 17.48 46.57
CA THR A 900 7.41 16.55 47.60
C THR A 900 8.93 16.65 47.66
N GLY A 901 9.50 17.08 48.78
CA GLY A 901 10.95 17.17 49.00
C GLY A 901 11.60 15.80 49.12
N ASN A 902 10.96 14.89 49.86
CA ASN A 902 11.47 13.60 50.33
C ASN A 902 12.44 13.79 51.51
N ALA A 903 13.67 13.30 51.44
CA ALA A 903 14.59 13.35 52.57
C ALA A 903 15.59 14.47 52.34
N GLY A 904 15.85 15.30 53.34
CA GLY A 904 16.77 16.43 53.18
C GLY A 904 16.18 17.69 53.79
N ASP A 905 17.01 18.71 54.03
CA ASP A 905 16.49 19.99 54.53
C ASP A 905 15.95 20.79 53.31
N ASP A 906 14.71 20.55 52.94
CA ASP A 906 14.12 20.99 51.67
C ASP A 906 13.46 22.37 51.75
N LYS A 907 13.40 23.05 50.61
CA LYS A 907 12.72 24.34 50.43
C LYS A 907 11.65 24.24 49.37
N LEU A 908 10.40 24.43 49.78
CA LEU A 908 9.24 24.27 48.90
C LEU A 908 8.50 25.62 48.78
N LEU A 909 8.33 26.09 47.55
CA LEU A 909 7.52 27.26 47.22
C LEU A 909 6.48 26.87 46.16
N GLY A 910 5.22 26.69 46.54
CA GLY A 910 4.13 26.41 45.60
C GLY A 910 3.89 27.52 44.57
N SER A 911 4.15 28.77 44.97
CA SER A 911 3.96 30.01 44.18
C SER A 911 2.52 30.51 44.14
N SER A 912 1.73 30.21 43.10
CA SER A 912 0.32 30.62 43.02
C SER A 912 -0.50 29.42 42.57
N GLY A 913 -1.71 29.28 43.11
CA GLY A 913 -2.46 28.03 42.95
C GLY A 913 -2.71 27.43 44.32
N SER A 914 -3.62 26.47 44.40
CA SER A 914 -3.90 25.73 45.64
C SER A 914 -2.95 24.55 45.74
N ASP A 915 -1.83 24.76 46.43
CA ASP A 915 -0.72 23.83 46.39
C ASP A 915 -0.77 22.79 47.51
N VAL A 916 -0.15 21.63 47.27
CA VAL A 916 0.11 20.60 48.29
C VAL A 916 1.62 20.42 48.45
N LEU A 917 2.13 20.71 49.64
CA LEU A 917 3.55 20.70 49.95
C LEU A 917 3.85 19.62 51.00
N PHE A 918 4.81 18.75 50.69
CA PHE A 918 5.34 17.72 51.58
C PHE A 918 6.86 17.91 51.66
N GLY A 919 7.39 18.26 52.83
CA GLY A 919 8.82 18.35 53.08
C GLY A 919 9.38 16.92 53.14
N GLY A 920 9.00 16.20 54.18
CA GLY A 920 9.39 14.82 54.43
C GLY A 920 10.41 14.77 55.56
N PRO A 921 11.21 13.70 55.71
CA PRO A 921 12.22 13.67 56.77
C PRO A 921 13.27 14.78 56.60
N ASN A 922 13.76 15.27 57.75
CA ASN A 922 14.69 16.39 57.96
C ASN A 922 13.98 17.75 58.11
N ASN A 923 14.74 18.86 58.21
CA ASN A 923 14.18 20.15 58.61
C ASN A 923 13.77 20.96 57.38
N ASP A 924 12.47 21.06 57.13
CA ASP A 924 11.96 21.63 55.90
C ASP A 924 11.51 23.08 56.05
N THR A 925 11.53 23.82 54.94
CA THR A 925 11.08 25.21 54.87
C THR A 925 10.04 25.39 53.78
N TYR A 926 8.82 25.69 54.19
CA TYR A 926 7.70 26.05 53.33
C TYR A 926 7.65 27.55 53.13
N MET A 927 7.90 28.01 51.91
CA MET A 927 8.00 29.43 51.58
C MET A 927 6.68 29.94 50.99
N PHE A 928 6.31 31.17 51.37
CA PHE A 928 5.09 31.81 50.87
C PHE A 928 5.39 33.21 50.34
N VAL A 929 4.91 33.53 49.14
CA VAL A 929 5.13 34.81 48.44
C VAL A 929 3.81 35.54 48.18
N ALA A 930 3.84 36.82 47.79
CA ALA A 930 2.60 37.57 47.58
C ALA A 930 1.81 37.04 46.37
N THR A 931 0.50 36.82 46.56
CA THR A 931 -0.43 36.38 45.50
C THR A 931 -1.53 37.42 45.27
N SER A 932 -2.04 37.48 44.04
CA SER A 932 -3.14 38.38 43.65
C SER A 932 -4.50 37.67 43.51
N THR A 933 -4.49 36.33 43.55
CA THR A 933 -5.66 35.46 43.41
C THR A 933 -5.89 34.69 44.69
N ALA A 934 -7.14 34.29 44.94
CA ALA A 934 -7.44 33.45 46.08
C ALA A 934 -6.84 32.05 45.91
N GLU A 935 -6.10 31.57 46.90
CA GLU A 935 -5.46 30.26 46.91
C GLU A 935 -5.64 29.52 48.25
N ALA A 936 -5.49 28.19 48.21
CA ALA A 936 -5.72 27.30 49.33
C ALA A 936 -4.63 26.23 49.45
N ASP A 937 -3.59 26.54 50.21
CA ASP A 937 -2.44 25.66 50.35
C ASP A 937 -2.66 24.61 51.44
N LEU A 938 -2.13 23.41 51.22
CA LEU A 938 -2.03 22.33 52.19
C LEU A 938 -0.56 22.00 52.42
N VAL A 939 -0.13 22.12 53.68
CA VAL A 939 1.20 21.67 54.10
C VAL A 939 1.04 20.42 54.95
N THR A 940 1.84 19.40 54.62
CA THR A 940 1.77 18.08 55.25
C THR A 940 3.12 17.64 55.78
N GLU A 941 3.19 17.39 57.10
CA GLU A 941 4.34 16.81 57.80
C GLU A 941 3.96 15.59 58.63
N ASN A 942 4.81 14.56 58.69
CA ASN A 942 4.60 13.44 59.62
C ASN A 942 5.32 13.67 60.95
N ALA A 943 4.96 12.86 61.95
CA ALA A 943 5.56 12.99 63.27
C ALA A 943 7.01 12.50 63.27
N ASN A 944 7.90 13.27 63.90
CA ASN A 944 9.34 12.99 64.03
C ASN A 944 10.12 13.07 62.69
N GLU A 945 9.67 13.90 61.76
CA GLU A 945 10.39 14.12 60.50
C GLU A 945 11.42 15.24 60.60
N GLY A 946 11.20 16.31 61.35
CA GLY A 946 12.25 17.28 61.63
C GLY A 946 11.78 18.44 62.49
N ILE A 947 12.38 19.60 62.25
CA ILE A 947 11.96 20.91 62.76
C ILE A 947 11.58 21.76 61.55
N ASP A 948 10.28 21.92 61.34
CA ASP A 948 9.73 22.42 60.08
C ASP A 948 9.26 23.85 60.20
N THR A 949 9.49 24.62 59.13
CA THR A 949 9.37 26.08 59.13
C THR A 949 8.36 26.58 58.12
N LEU A 950 7.32 27.27 58.59
CA LEU A 950 6.45 28.08 57.73
C LEU A 950 7.04 29.50 57.58
N ASN A 951 7.50 29.83 56.38
CA ASN A 951 8.24 31.05 56.11
C ASN A 951 7.45 32.04 55.24
N PHE A 952 6.93 33.10 55.87
CA PHE A 952 6.19 34.18 55.25
C PHE A 952 7.01 35.46 55.05
N ALA A 953 8.34 35.40 55.17
CA ALA A 953 9.23 36.58 55.14
C ALA A 953 9.13 37.43 53.85
N PHE A 954 8.59 36.86 52.77
CA PHE A 954 8.41 37.56 51.48
C PHE A 954 7.06 38.29 51.37
N LEU A 955 6.20 38.19 52.37
CA LEU A 955 4.91 38.89 52.40
C LEU A 955 5.08 40.29 52.99
N THR A 956 4.33 41.25 52.43
CA THR A 956 4.30 42.63 52.93
C THR A 956 2.98 42.98 53.63
N THR A 957 2.06 42.02 53.72
CA THR A 957 0.75 42.15 54.35
C THR A 957 0.72 41.34 55.64
N ASP A 958 -0.13 41.74 56.58
CA ASP A 958 -0.37 41.00 57.82
C ASP A 958 -0.64 39.51 57.55
N VAL A 959 0.05 38.67 58.33
CA VAL A 959 -0.04 37.21 58.34
C VAL A 959 -0.70 36.76 59.64
N VAL A 960 -1.67 35.86 59.55
CA VAL A 960 -2.25 35.20 60.73
C VAL A 960 -2.08 33.69 60.59
N VAL A 961 -1.28 33.08 61.46
CA VAL A 961 -1.08 31.63 61.45
C VAL A 961 -1.05 31.08 62.87
N ASN A 962 -1.63 29.89 63.04
CA ASN A 962 -1.64 29.11 64.26
C ASN A 962 -1.10 27.71 63.96
N LEU A 963 0.11 27.40 64.42
CA LEU A 963 0.77 26.11 64.22
C LEU A 963 0.01 24.97 64.92
N GLY A 964 -0.80 25.28 65.92
CA GLY A 964 -1.64 24.34 66.67
C GLY A 964 -3.03 24.12 66.08
N SER A 965 -3.26 24.40 64.79
CA SER A 965 -4.58 24.29 64.15
C SER A 965 -4.54 23.54 62.81
N THR A 966 -5.33 22.47 62.71
CA THR A 966 -5.59 21.75 61.45
C THR A 966 -6.85 22.24 60.71
N ALA A 967 -7.56 23.22 61.27
CA ALA A 967 -8.62 23.92 60.56
C ALA A 967 -8.02 24.83 59.47
N ILE A 968 -8.80 25.11 58.41
CA ILE A 968 -8.40 26.05 57.36
C ILE A 968 -8.26 27.44 57.98
N GLN A 969 -7.07 28.03 57.82
CA GLN A 969 -6.70 29.31 58.44
C GLN A 969 -6.66 30.41 57.36
N PRO A 970 -7.34 31.55 57.56
CA PRO A 970 -7.18 32.71 56.70
C PRO A 970 -5.85 33.41 57.02
N VAL A 971 -4.81 33.12 56.23
CA VAL A 971 -3.47 33.66 56.46
C VAL A 971 -3.42 35.15 56.14
N ASN A 972 -4.00 35.53 54.99
CA ASN A 972 -4.23 36.92 54.60
C ASN A 972 -5.46 36.99 53.67
N LEU A 973 -5.70 38.12 53.00
CA LEU A 973 -6.88 38.33 52.14
C LEU A 973 -7.02 37.28 51.03
N ASN A 974 -5.90 36.82 50.47
CA ASN A 974 -5.88 35.98 49.28
C ASN A 974 -5.40 34.56 49.56
N ARG A 975 -4.92 34.23 50.77
CA ARG A 975 -4.43 32.89 51.11
C ARG A 975 -5.19 32.27 52.25
N THR A 976 -5.61 31.03 52.03
CA THR A 976 -5.94 30.11 53.12
C THR A 976 -4.87 29.02 53.21
N LEU A 977 -4.58 28.58 54.43
CA LEU A 977 -3.60 27.52 54.68
C LEU A 977 -4.23 26.45 55.56
N LYS A 978 -4.01 25.19 55.23
CA LYS A 978 -4.34 24.04 56.05
C LYS A 978 -3.07 23.30 56.43
N LEU A 979 -2.94 23.00 57.71
CA LEU A 979 -1.90 22.13 58.25
C LEU A 979 -2.50 20.75 58.54
N ASN A 980 -1.73 19.69 58.31
CA ASN A 980 -2.19 18.32 58.56
C ASN A 980 -2.05 17.88 60.03
N SER A 981 -1.23 18.58 60.82
CA SER A 981 -0.92 18.24 62.21
C SER A 981 -1.10 19.45 63.15
N LEU A 982 -1.28 19.16 64.44
CA LEU A 982 -1.32 20.16 65.51
C LEU A 982 0.06 20.40 66.15
N SER A 983 1.07 19.60 65.80
CA SER A 983 2.34 19.54 66.55
C SER A 983 3.56 19.14 65.71
N ASN A 984 3.46 19.10 64.38
CA ASN A 984 4.60 18.77 63.49
C ASN A 984 5.13 20.02 62.78
N PHE A 985 4.85 21.19 63.33
CA PHE A 985 5.32 22.46 62.79
C PHE A 985 5.87 23.26 63.97
N GLU A 986 7.18 23.48 63.97
CA GLU A 986 7.89 24.05 65.10
C GLU A 986 8.12 25.55 64.88
N ASN A 987 8.35 25.98 63.64
CA ASN A 987 8.80 27.33 63.36
C ASN A 987 7.82 28.10 62.47
N ALA A 988 7.68 29.41 62.74
CA ALA A 988 7.01 30.34 61.84
C ALA A 988 7.77 31.67 61.75
N VAL A 989 7.86 32.20 60.54
CA VAL A 989 8.51 33.49 60.26
C VAL A 989 7.49 34.41 59.58
N GLY A 990 7.21 35.55 60.19
CA GLY A 990 6.36 36.62 59.66
C GLY A 990 7.01 37.40 58.52
N GLY A 991 6.23 38.22 57.85
CA GLY A 991 6.63 39.13 56.77
C GLY A 991 7.03 40.52 57.29
N THR A 992 6.66 41.54 56.53
CA THR A 992 6.81 42.95 56.97
C THR A 992 5.49 43.58 57.43
N GLY A 993 4.43 42.77 57.54
CA GLY A 993 3.10 43.18 57.99
C GLY A 993 3.03 43.18 59.51
N SER A 994 1.89 43.58 60.07
CA SER A 994 1.65 43.41 61.51
C SER A 994 1.14 41.99 61.76
N ASP A 995 2.06 41.06 61.96
CA ASP A 995 1.77 39.65 61.92
C ASP A 995 1.24 39.11 63.25
N THR A 996 0.56 37.98 63.20
CA THR A 996 0.05 37.25 64.37
C THR A 996 0.38 35.77 64.22
N LEU A 997 1.41 35.34 64.94
CA LEU A 997 1.92 33.97 64.90
C LEU A 997 1.64 33.30 66.25
N LEU A 998 0.89 32.19 66.22
CA LEU A 998 0.59 31.38 67.38
C LEU A 998 1.30 30.03 67.23
N GLY A 999 2.02 29.61 68.26
CA GLY A 999 2.64 28.30 68.39
C GLY A 999 1.64 27.20 68.71
N ASN A 1000 2.15 26.10 69.26
CA ASN A 1000 1.40 24.90 69.62
C ASN A 1000 1.92 24.33 70.96
N ALA A 1001 1.85 23.02 71.16
CA ALA A 1001 2.27 22.40 72.42
C ALA A 1001 3.73 21.89 72.40
N VAL A 1002 4.46 22.11 71.29
CA VAL A 1002 5.88 21.76 71.17
C VAL A 1002 6.72 23.04 71.20
N ALA A 1003 8.02 22.90 71.48
CA ALA A 1003 8.94 24.03 71.47
C ALA A 1003 8.96 24.72 70.10
N ASN A 1004 8.51 25.97 70.05
CA ASN A 1004 8.37 26.73 68.82
C ASN A 1004 9.43 27.83 68.68
N ARG A 1005 9.76 28.19 67.44
CA ARG A 1005 10.47 29.44 67.15
C ARG A 1005 9.62 30.36 66.27
N LEU A 1006 9.20 31.48 66.83
CA LEU A 1006 8.36 32.47 66.15
C LEU A 1006 9.15 33.75 65.91
N THR A 1007 9.25 34.19 64.65
CA THR A 1007 9.96 35.43 64.28
C THR A 1007 9.00 36.43 63.64
N GLY A 1008 8.81 37.61 64.22
CA GLY A 1008 7.87 38.64 63.76
C GLY A 1008 8.40 39.57 62.65
N ASN A 1009 9.71 39.73 62.53
CA ASN A 1009 10.36 40.62 61.54
C ASN A 1009 9.96 42.11 61.65
N LEU A 1010 9.33 42.74 60.66
CA LEU A 1010 8.95 44.16 60.73
C LEU A 1010 7.46 44.26 61.01
N GLY A 1011 7.01 45.32 61.68
CA GLY A 1011 5.58 45.58 61.90
C GLY A 1011 5.20 45.39 63.37
N ASP A 1012 3.97 45.70 63.73
CA ASP A 1012 3.50 45.59 65.12
C ASP A 1012 2.94 44.17 65.33
N ASN A 1013 3.80 43.23 65.75
CA ASN A 1013 3.53 41.81 65.75
C ASN A 1013 2.92 41.28 67.04
N ILE A 1014 2.25 40.13 66.94
CA ILE A 1014 1.73 39.36 68.06
C ILE A 1014 2.31 37.95 67.96
N LEU A 1015 3.17 37.57 68.91
CA LEU A 1015 3.78 36.24 68.98
C LEU A 1015 3.31 35.55 70.27
N VAL A 1016 2.75 34.35 70.14
CA VAL A 1016 2.25 33.57 71.29
C VAL A 1016 2.83 32.16 71.22
N GLY A 1017 3.66 31.76 72.17
CA GLY A 1017 4.33 30.45 72.22
C GLY A 1017 3.37 29.30 72.49
N MET A 1018 2.51 29.44 73.52
CA MET A 1018 1.52 28.46 74.01
C MET A 1018 2.08 27.47 75.05
N GLU A 1019 2.31 26.20 74.73
CA GLU A 1019 3.01 25.27 75.64
C GLU A 1019 4.29 24.81 74.96
N GLY A 1020 5.41 24.72 75.68
CA GLY A 1020 6.68 24.37 75.06
C GLY A 1020 7.81 25.23 75.61
N GLY A 1021 9.04 24.96 75.20
CA GLY A 1021 10.15 25.86 75.48
C GLY A 1021 10.38 26.75 74.27
N ASP A 1022 9.73 27.90 74.21
CA ASP A 1022 9.57 28.65 72.97
C ASP A 1022 10.62 29.75 72.80
N ILE A 1023 10.92 30.13 71.55
CA ILE A 1023 11.78 31.27 71.22
C ILE A 1023 10.98 32.26 70.36
N LEU A 1024 10.64 33.40 70.95
CA LEU A 1024 9.87 34.47 70.30
C LEU A 1024 10.81 35.65 70.02
N GLU A 1025 10.96 36.00 68.75
CA GLU A 1025 11.79 37.12 68.29
C GLU A 1025 10.93 38.12 67.54
N ALA A 1026 10.67 39.27 68.14
CA ALA A 1026 9.69 40.23 67.65
C ALA A 1026 10.16 40.99 66.40
N GLY A 1027 11.44 41.39 66.40
CA GLY A 1027 12.02 42.22 65.35
C GLY A 1027 11.82 43.72 65.57
N SER A 1028 11.30 44.46 64.60
CA SER A 1028 11.09 45.91 64.72
C SER A 1028 9.62 46.26 64.71
N GLY A 1029 9.17 47.10 65.64
CA GLY A 1029 7.76 47.48 65.72
C GLY A 1029 7.34 47.79 67.14
N ARG A 1030 6.06 47.67 67.45
CA ARG A 1030 5.58 47.61 68.82
C ARG A 1030 4.89 46.28 69.01
N ASP A 1031 5.61 45.36 69.60
CA ASP A 1031 5.26 43.96 69.56
C ASP A 1031 4.63 43.47 70.87
N ILE A 1032 3.84 42.39 70.78
CA ILE A 1032 3.27 41.69 71.93
C ILE A 1032 3.76 40.25 71.89
N LEU A 1033 4.52 39.85 72.90
CA LEU A 1033 5.11 38.53 73.04
C LEU A 1033 4.52 37.88 74.29
N ILE A 1034 3.97 36.68 74.12
CA ILE A 1034 3.42 35.86 75.20
C ILE A 1034 4.12 34.50 75.10
N GLY A 1035 4.94 34.15 76.10
CA GLY A 1035 5.65 32.86 76.15
C GLY A 1035 4.65 31.73 76.27
N GLY A 1036 4.17 31.51 77.49
CA GLY A 1036 3.09 30.56 77.73
C GLY A 1036 3.38 29.67 78.91
N LEU A 1037 3.35 28.35 78.72
CA LEU A 1037 3.80 27.36 79.69
C LEU A 1037 5.11 26.74 79.20
N GLY A 1038 6.13 26.71 80.06
CA GLY A 1038 7.44 26.13 79.75
C GLY A 1038 8.56 27.13 79.93
N LEU A 1039 9.75 26.84 79.41
CA LEU A 1039 10.90 27.75 79.49
C LEU A 1039 11.05 28.50 78.17
N ASP A 1040 10.67 29.76 78.19
CA ASP A 1040 10.57 30.59 77.01
C ASP A 1040 11.68 31.64 76.93
N ILE A 1041 12.08 31.97 75.71
CA ILE A 1041 12.97 33.09 75.38
C ILE A 1041 12.17 34.11 74.59
N LEU A 1042 11.89 35.27 75.20
CA LEU A 1042 11.18 36.37 74.54
C LEU A 1042 12.16 37.51 74.26
N LYS A 1043 12.29 37.88 72.99
CA LYS A 1043 13.12 39.00 72.52
C LYS A 1043 12.23 40.04 71.86
N GLY A 1044 12.05 41.18 72.52
CA GLY A 1044 11.31 42.33 71.98
C GLY A 1044 12.08 43.06 70.87
N ASP A 1045 13.40 42.99 70.88
CA ASP A 1045 14.25 43.64 69.88
C ASP A 1045 14.00 45.17 69.76
N ALA A 1046 13.63 45.71 68.61
CA ALA A 1046 13.60 47.16 68.39
C ALA A 1046 12.17 47.73 68.46
N GLY A 1047 11.87 48.42 69.56
CA GLY A 1047 10.67 49.23 69.68
C GLY A 1047 10.13 49.32 71.10
N ASP A 1048 8.84 49.65 71.25
CA ASP A 1048 8.19 49.68 72.56
C ASP A 1048 7.31 48.43 72.73
N ASP A 1049 7.88 47.39 73.34
CA ASP A 1049 7.31 46.04 73.31
C ASP A 1049 6.64 45.63 74.63
N ILE A 1050 5.74 44.64 74.54
CA ILE A 1050 5.08 43.99 75.67
C ILE A 1050 5.53 42.53 75.71
N LEU A 1051 6.23 42.14 76.77
CA LEU A 1051 6.69 40.77 77.00
C LEU A 1051 5.97 40.17 78.22
N ILE A 1052 5.27 39.06 78.00
CA ILE A 1052 4.49 38.34 79.02
C ILE A 1052 5.03 36.91 79.09
N ALA A 1053 5.62 36.54 80.22
CA ALA A 1053 6.27 35.23 80.36
C ALA A 1053 5.26 34.06 80.43
N GLY A 1054 4.12 34.25 81.10
CA GLY A 1054 3.13 33.19 81.36
C GLY A 1054 1.78 33.34 80.62
N LEU A 1055 0.94 32.29 80.64
CA LEU A 1055 -0.41 32.28 80.04
C LEU A 1055 -1.55 32.41 81.08
N THR A 1056 -2.59 33.21 80.80
CA THR A 1056 -3.92 32.99 81.39
C THR A 1056 -4.93 32.57 80.32
N THR A 1057 -5.97 31.84 80.73
CA THR A 1057 -7.04 31.35 79.82
C THR A 1057 -7.84 32.45 79.10
N SER A 1058 -7.62 33.72 79.45
CA SER A 1058 -8.24 34.89 78.78
C SER A 1058 -7.32 35.56 77.73
N ASP A 1059 -6.05 35.15 77.63
CA ASP A 1059 -5.00 35.85 76.88
C ASP A 1059 -4.80 35.35 75.44
N THR A 1060 -5.35 34.19 75.05
CA THR A 1060 -5.23 33.67 73.67
C THR A 1060 -6.35 34.13 72.74
N SER A 1061 -7.29 34.95 73.23
CA SER A 1061 -8.38 35.46 72.40
C SER A 1061 -7.84 36.46 71.38
N LEU A 1062 -7.77 36.03 70.12
CA LEU A 1062 -7.29 36.85 69.00
C LEU A 1062 -8.04 38.20 68.89
N SER A 1063 -9.32 38.27 69.25
CA SER A 1063 -10.08 39.53 69.29
C SER A 1063 -9.60 40.50 70.38
N ASN A 1064 -9.21 39.97 71.54
CA ASN A 1064 -8.69 40.77 72.64
C ASN A 1064 -7.26 41.25 72.33
N LEU A 1065 -6.41 40.37 71.79
CA LEU A 1065 -5.04 40.71 71.39
C LEU A 1065 -5.01 41.75 70.27
N ASN A 1066 -5.89 41.63 69.26
CA ASN A 1066 -6.01 42.64 68.21
C ASN A 1066 -6.53 43.99 68.72
N THR A 1067 -7.46 43.98 69.68
CA THR A 1067 -7.94 45.19 70.35
C THR A 1067 -6.79 45.85 71.12
N LEU A 1068 -6.02 45.06 71.89
CA LEU A 1068 -4.87 45.51 72.64
C LEU A 1068 -3.79 46.13 71.74
N ARG A 1069 -3.44 45.47 70.63
CA ARG A 1069 -2.52 46.01 69.62
C ARG A 1069 -3.01 47.33 69.05
N THR A 1070 -4.24 47.41 68.57
CA THR A 1070 -4.83 48.65 68.00
C THR A 1070 -4.80 49.79 69.01
N GLU A 1071 -5.13 49.47 70.26
CA GLU A 1071 -5.11 50.39 71.38
C GLU A 1071 -3.69 50.87 71.70
N TRP A 1072 -2.71 49.96 71.78
CA TRP A 1072 -1.29 50.24 72.02
C TRP A 1072 -0.70 51.14 70.94
N ILE A 1073 -1.06 50.87 69.68
CA ILE A 1073 -0.56 51.61 68.53
C ILE A 1073 -1.03 53.07 68.54
N SER A 1074 -2.27 53.32 68.97
CA SER A 1074 -2.98 54.59 68.78
C SER A 1074 -2.80 55.63 69.90
N SER A 1075 -2.10 55.36 71.01
CA SER A 1075 -1.92 56.36 72.07
C SER A 1075 -0.58 56.29 72.81
N ASN A 1076 0.09 57.44 72.99
CA ASN A 1076 1.38 57.59 73.68
C ASN A 1076 1.24 57.69 75.22
N ALA A 1077 0.16 57.17 75.81
CA ALA A 1077 -0.23 57.42 77.22
C ALA A 1077 -0.56 56.13 78.02
N TYR A 1078 0.12 55.02 77.75
CA TYR A 1078 -0.24 53.71 78.33
C TYR A 1078 0.21 53.42 79.76
N ALA A 1079 0.99 54.30 80.41
CA ALA A 1079 1.34 54.13 81.82
C ALA A 1079 0.11 54.12 82.77
N THR A 1080 -1.07 54.52 82.29
CA THR A 1080 -2.33 54.55 83.07
C THR A 1080 -3.37 53.49 82.68
N ARG A 1081 -3.19 52.71 81.61
CA ARG A 1081 -4.17 51.70 81.15
C ARG A 1081 -3.74 50.24 81.32
N ILE A 1082 -2.45 49.97 81.52
CA ILE A 1082 -1.97 48.62 81.90
C ILE A 1082 -2.53 48.17 83.26
N THR A 1083 -3.00 49.11 84.09
CA THR A 1083 -3.84 48.84 85.26
C THR A 1083 -5.19 48.19 84.93
N ASN A 1084 -5.69 48.28 83.70
CA ASN A 1084 -6.96 47.68 83.28
C ASN A 1084 -6.80 46.30 82.63
N LEU A 1085 -5.60 45.90 82.18
CA LEU A 1085 -5.28 44.48 82.00
C LEU A 1085 -5.21 43.75 83.36
N ARG A 1086 -4.95 44.50 84.45
CA ARG A 1086 -5.06 44.07 85.86
C ARG A 1086 -6.37 44.53 86.53
N ALA A 1087 -7.51 44.56 85.84
CA ALA A 1087 -8.80 44.81 86.48
C ALA A 1087 -9.33 43.58 87.26
N GLY A 1088 -8.46 43.02 88.09
CA GLY A 1088 -8.73 42.15 89.22
C GLY A 1088 -7.80 42.55 90.38
N VAL A 1089 -8.02 43.76 90.92
CA VAL A 1089 -7.46 44.36 92.15
C VAL A 1089 -5.93 44.32 92.38
N GLY A 1090 -5.27 45.49 92.27
CA GLY A 1090 -4.06 45.79 93.06
C GLY A 1090 -3.05 46.78 92.49
N SER A 1091 -3.19 48.05 92.89
CA SER A 1091 -2.23 49.17 93.05
C SER A 1091 -1.02 49.39 92.09
N PRO A 1092 -0.77 50.64 91.65
CA PRO A 1092 0.34 50.99 90.75
C PRO A 1092 1.66 51.32 91.50
N VAL A 1093 2.73 51.46 90.71
CA VAL A 1093 4.03 52.17 90.90
C VAL A 1093 5.28 51.25 90.84
N VAL A 1094 6.13 51.41 89.80
CA VAL A 1094 7.55 51.87 89.81
C VAL A 1094 8.21 51.54 88.45
N SER A 1095 9.00 52.48 87.90
CA SER A 1095 9.80 52.32 86.68
C SER A 1095 11.20 51.71 86.93
N LEU A 1096 11.55 50.73 86.09
CA LEU A 1096 12.85 50.26 85.56
C LEU A 1096 14.17 50.69 86.24
N LYS A 1097 15.01 49.71 86.63
CA LYS A 1097 16.28 49.39 85.93
C LYS A 1097 17.04 48.18 86.51
N THR A 1098 17.67 47.46 85.57
CA THR A 1098 18.82 46.53 85.65
C THR A 1098 18.61 45.18 86.32
N THR A 1099 18.61 44.15 85.46
CA THR A 1099 18.77 42.71 85.69
C THR A 1099 17.75 42.11 86.65
N ILE A 1100 16.62 41.68 86.11
CA ILE A 1100 15.61 40.92 86.85
C ILE A 1100 15.74 39.46 86.41
N ASN A 1101 16.36 38.64 87.28
CA ASN A 1101 16.08 37.21 87.29
C ASN A 1101 14.68 37.04 87.88
N VAL A 1102 13.72 36.55 87.08
CA VAL A 1102 12.34 36.33 87.50
C VAL A 1102 12.21 34.85 87.86
N LEU A 1103 11.91 34.55 89.13
CA LEU A 1103 11.80 33.20 89.67
C LEU A 1103 10.38 32.62 89.58
N ASN A 1104 10.26 31.40 89.03
CA ASN A 1104 9.30 30.32 89.34
C ASN A 1104 7.90 30.30 88.67
N ASP A 1105 7.82 29.90 87.39
CA ASP A 1105 6.77 28.97 86.89
C ASP A 1105 7.05 27.57 87.51
N ALA A 1106 6.05 26.70 87.62
CA ALA A 1106 6.23 25.29 87.98
C ALA A 1106 6.94 24.42 86.90
N GLY A 1107 7.36 25.00 85.78
CA GLY A 1107 8.42 24.57 84.86
C GLY A 1107 9.56 25.60 84.81
N GLU A 1108 10.70 25.27 84.20
CA GLU A 1108 11.96 26.04 84.32
C GLU A 1108 11.90 27.55 83.96
N ASP A 1109 12.83 28.37 84.48
CA ASP A 1109 12.82 29.85 84.41
C ASP A 1109 12.86 30.47 82.98
N ASP A 1110 11.90 31.34 82.63
CA ASP A 1110 11.88 32.12 81.37
C ASP A 1110 12.96 33.21 81.26
N VAL A 1111 13.38 33.50 80.03
CA VAL A 1111 14.39 34.52 79.71
C VAL A 1111 13.78 35.64 78.86
N LEU A 1112 13.72 36.85 79.45
CA LEU A 1112 13.17 38.04 78.79
C LEU A 1112 14.28 39.00 78.37
N PHE A 1113 14.35 39.32 77.08
CA PHE A 1113 15.24 40.31 76.50
C PHE A 1113 14.42 41.48 75.95
N GLY A 1114 14.52 42.63 76.61
CA GLY A 1114 14.14 43.89 75.97
C GLY A 1114 15.21 44.34 74.97
N GLY A 1115 14.93 45.38 74.19
CA GLY A 1115 15.90 45.97 73.28
C GLY A 1115 15.82 47.49 73.21
N THR A 1116 15.80 48.06 72.01
CA THR A 1116 15.90 49.52 71.85
C THR A 1116 14.53 50.19 71.89
N GLY A 1117 14.08 50.57 73.08
CA GLY A 1117 12.87 51.36 73.31
C GLY A 1117 12.39 51.25 74.76
N THR A 1118 11.09 51.45 75.00
CA THR A 1118 10.45 51.36 76.32
C THR A 1118 9.66 50.06 76.44
N ASP A 1119 10.35 49.00 76.85
CA ASP A 1119 9.76 47.67 76.96
C ASP A 1119 9.07 47.43 78.30
N TRP A 1120 7.97 46.68 78.27
CA TRP A 1120 7.14 46.35 79.41
C TRP A 1120 7.16 44.86 79.67
N PHE A 1121 7.50 44.48 80.90
CA PHE A 1121 7.59 43.07 81.33
C PHE A 1121 6.44 42.73 82.28
N PHE A 1122 5.72 41.65 81.97
CA PHE A 1122 4.58 41.15 82.75
C PHE A 1122 4.75 39.68 83.13
N ARG A 1123 4.13 39.32 84.26
CA ARG A 1123 4.01 37.94 84.77
C ARG A 1123 2.54 37.67 85.13
N ALA A 1124 2.04 36.49 84.82
CA ALA A 1124 0.68 36.05 85.11
C ALA A 1124 0.43 35.95 86.64
N VAL A 1125 -0.83 36.15 87.06
CA VAL A 1125 -1.21 36.37 88.48
C VAL A 1125 -1.72 35.10 89.19
N ASP A 1126 -1.76 33.96 88.49
CA ASP A 1126 -2.26 32.69 89.04
C ASP A 1126 -1.15 31.75 89.59
N ASP A 1127 0.07 32.25 89.74
CA ASP A 1127 1.05 31.64 90.63
C ASP A 1127 0.74 32.03 92.07
N VAL A 1128 0.31 31.04 92.87
CA VAL A 1128 -0.02 31.24 94.28
C VAL A 1128 1.18 31.81 95.04
N ILE A 1129 1.11 33.10 95.39
CA ILE A 1129 1.80 33.63 96.57
C ILE A 1129 1.16 32.95 97.78
N THR A 1130 1.79 31.89 98.28
CA THR A 1130 1.57 31.45 99.66
C THR A 1130 2.52 32.25 100.56
N ASP A 1131 1.90 33.22 101.22
CA ASP A 1131 2.34 34.06 102.34
C ASP A 1131 3.61 33.60 103.10
N LEU A 1132 4.56 34.52 103.30
CA LEU A 1132 5.20 34.64 104.62
C LEU A 1132 5.81 36.03 104.86
N PHE A 1133 5.12 36.83 105.68
CA PHE A 1133 5.82 37.78 106.55
C PHE A 1133 6.88 37.04 107.39
N ALA A 1134 8.15 37.44 107.27
CA ALA A 1134 8.97 37.92 108.39
C ALA A 1134 10.46 37.96 108.01
N GLY A 1135 11.05 39.14 108.21
CA GLY A 1135 12.36 39.28 108.85
C GLY A 1135 13.58 38.69 108.16
N GLU A 1136 14.37 39.60 107.58
CA GLU A 1136 15.81 39.70 107.80
C GLU A 1136 16.75 38.56 107.33
N ILE A 1137 17.82 39.03 106.66
CA ILE A 1137 19.21 38.52 106.70
C ILE A 1137 19.59 37.44 105.66
N LEU A 1138 20.23 37.96 104.61
CA LEU A 1138 21.65 37.73 104.25
C LEU A 1138 22.07 36.47 103.47
N ASP A 1139 22.85 36.77 102.43
CA ASP A 1139 24.06 36.08 101.93
C ASP A 1139 23.98 34.85 101.02
N LEU A 1140 24.58 35.09 99.83
CA LEU A 1140 25.59 34.29 99.13
C LEU A 1140 25.30 32.81 98.83
N LEU A 1141 25.13 32.49 97.54
CA LEU A 1141 26.23 32.04 96.66
C LEU A 1141 25.78 31.94 95.21
#